data_AF-A0A970KNX8-F1
#
_entry.id   AF-A0A970KNX8-F1
#
_cell.length_a   1.000
_cell.length_b   1.000
_cell.length_c   1.000
_cell.angle_alpha   90.00
_cell.angle_beta   90.00
_cell.angle_gamma   90.00
#
_symmetry.space_group_name_H-M   'P 1'
#
loop_
_entity.id
_entity.type
_entity.pdbx_description
1 polymer ?
#
loop_
_entity_poly.entity_id
_entity_poly.type
_entity_poly.pdbx_seq_one_letter_code
_entity_poly.pdbx_strand_id
1 'polypeptide(L)'
;MSTYSLPPVKKGTRLEYKHFPTRMQLFVYRNWGVVDADVLAEVLSTTRETVVQIAHDMGLEDCVVSKEWLEKGYITIIRANWHLLPYNQLCKLLGWSEEKLAYILKEDDFLSHKLGAFKPDISEVVYTPLTEEQRQRTKRIKEITLQAKSMLEDPASMPFDFSPVFKRISESVGDGSGDNVFEERIVYSYCALYGDTLSSIDAIDSSFPDELLEAYMKIGINGVWMQAVMYMLVPFPFDFNLSSGYEKRLDGLNYLVNKLKKYNIKLYLYLNEPRSMPEEFFVKYPELKGEEELGFFAMCTSAPEVKEYIRNGCAFLARKAPGLGGFITITASENLTNCYSRTAPDRIKCERCKKRSFAEVIAEVNRLIYEGVSSVSSDMKVIAWSWAWKDQTENIVKLLPPGITVMGVSEEGVTKNIGGVETSVIDYSISVVGPGSHAISTWRKAKEKNMRAMAKIQANCTWECASVPFIPAFDLVYKHVKGIIETNLVDGIMMGWTLGGYPSFTLIMLNYMFEAKNMPTLDELYEMIFSPKIIPQIRKASKLFSEAFNEFPFSLETVYHAPQNFGPGNLLFEEKANFKATMIGFPYDDIDSWRHTFPADVFVYQLKKLSETWRMGIMELENVDRENPIVADVVDCAKALYCHFRSTYLQALFVVKRDRGEDVLSILEEEKSLCLELVNIMAGNPMIGYESSNHYFYTRASLLEKYVCCEYLIERFKGRDGDETEYYV
;
A
#
# COMPACT_ATOMS: atom_id res chain seq x y z
N MET A 1 18.59 -9.67 -24.76
CA MET A 1 18.34 -10.61 -23.65
C MET A 1 17.57 -9.84 -22.61
N SER A 2 16.46 -10.39 -22.09
CA SER A 2 15.62 -9.66 -21.14
C SER A 2 16.38 -9.42 -19.84
N THR A 3 16.35 -8.19 -19.34
CA THR A 3 17.02 -7.76 -18.09
C THR A 3 16.31 -8.25 -16.82
N TYR A 4 15.11 -8.82 -16.95
CA TYR A 4 14.27 -9.26 -15.84
C TYR A 4 13.94 -10.74 -15.96
N SER A 5 13.93 -11.45 -14.83
CA SER A 5 13.53 -12.86 -14.76
C SER A 5 12.33 -13.03 -13.83
N LEU A 6 11.43 -13.94 -14.18
CA LEU A 6 10.30 -14.30 -13.33
C LEU A 6 10.79 -15.00 -12.05
N PRO A 7 10.13 -14.78 -10.90
CA PRO A 7 10.40 -15.55 -9.70
C PRO A 7 10.39 -17.08 -9.94
N PRO A 8 11.22 -17.86 -9.23
CA PRO A 8 11.31 -19.29 -9.46
C PRO A 8 10.01 -20.00 -9.07
N VAL A 9 9.66 -21.06 -9.81
CA VAL A 9 8.57 -21.97 -9.43
C VAL A 9 9.06 -22.88 -8.30
N LYS A 10 8.34 -22.88 -7.17
CA LYS A 10 8.68 -23.68 -5.99
C LYS A 10 7.94 -25.01 -6.03
N LYS A 11 8.62 -26.06 -6.53
CA LYS A 11 8.08 -27.42 -6.68
C LYS A 11 7.40 -27.94 -5.43
N GLY A 12 6.25 -28.60 -5.60
CA GLY A 12 5.48 -29.21 -4.50
C GLY A 12 4.82 -28.23 -3.53
N THR A 13 4.96 -26.92 -3.73
CA THR A 13 4.28 -25.89 -2.92
C THR A 13 2.99 -25.50 -3.62
N ARG A 14 1.84 -25.92 -3.07
CA ARG A 14 0.52 -25.62 -3.62
C ARG A 14 -0.51 -25.46 -2.50
N LEU A 15 -1.40 -24.49 -2.67
CA LEU A 15 -2.54 -24.28 -1.80
C LEU A 15 -3.80 -24.93 -2.41
N GLU A 16 -4.60 -25.58 -1.59
CA GLU A 16 -5.87 -26.19 -2.00
C GLU A 16 -7.07 -25.38 -1.48
N TYR A 17 -8.06 -25.20 -2.34
CA TYR A 17 -9.28 -24.46 -2.06
C TYR A 17 -10.48 -25.41 -2.08
N LYS A 18 -10.66 -26.14 -0.97
CA LYS A 18 -11.64 -27.24 -0.88
C LYS A 18 -13.10 -26.77 -0.90
N HIS A 19 -13.38 -25.50 -0.66
CA HIS A 19 -14.72 -24.91 -0.73
C HIS A 19 -15.29 -24.85 -2.15
N PHE A 20 -14.46 -25.01 -3.20
CA PHE A 20 -14.92 -25.18 -4.58
C PHE A 20 -14.69 -26.62 -5.10
N PRO A 21 -15.59 -27.15 -5.96
CA PRO A 21 -15.44 -28.49 -6.51
C PRO A 21 -14.29 -28.61 -7.52
N THR A 22 -13.96 -27.53 -8.23
CA THR A 22 -12.87 -27.49 -9.20
C THR A 22 -12.12 -26.15 -9.17
N ARG A 23 -10.85 -26.17 -9.55
CA ARG A 23 -10.03 -24.95 -9.72
C ARG A 23 -10.55 -24.06 -10.85
N MET A 24 -11.15 -24.64 -11.90
CA MET A 24 -11.78 -23.90 -13.00
C MET A 24 -12.93 -23.03 -12.49
N GLN A 25 -13.81 -23.59 -11.66
CA GLN A 25 -14.94 -22.85 -11.10
C GLN A 25 -14.48 -21.72 -10.18
N LEU A 26 -13.49 -21.98 -9.32
CA LEU A 26 -12.89 -20.94 -8.50
C LEU A 26 -12.24 -19.83 -9.35
N PHE A 27 -11.55 -20.19 -10.43
CA PHE A 27 -10.98 -19.24 -11.37
C PHE A 27 -12.06 -18.34 -12.00
N VAL A 28 -13.17 -18.92 -12.48
CA VAL A 28 -14.30 -18.12 -13.01
C VAL A 28 -14.88 -17.23 -11.91
N TYR A 29 -15.11 -17.76 -10.71
CA TYR A 29 -15.71 -17.02 -9.60
C TYR A 29 -14.91 -15.79 -9.18
N ARG A 30 -13.58 -15.92 -9.02
CA ARG A 30 -12.70 -14.81 -8.61
C ARG A 30 -12.59 -13.68 -9.64
N ASN A 31 -12.69 -14.03 -10.93
CA ASN A 31 -12.48 -13.08 -12.02
C ASN A 31 -13.79 -12.55 -12.61
N TRP A 32 -14.95 -13.06 -12.17
CA TRP A 32 -16.24 -12.59 -12.65
C TRP A 32 -16.48 -11.13 -12.25
N GLY A 33 -16.84 -10.29 -13.22
CA GLY A 33 -16.96 -8.83 -13.03
C GLY A 33 -15.63 -8.06 -13.00
N VAL A 34 -14.51 -8.76 -13.15
CA VAL A 34 -13.14 -8.18 -13.13
C VAL A 34 -12.43 -8.38 -14.47
N VAL A 35 -12.61 -9.55 -15.10
CA VAL A 35 -12.02 -9.91 -16.39
C VAL A 35 -13.12 -10.33 -17.35
N ASP A 36 -13.01 -9.92 -18.62
CA ASP A 36 -14.00 -10.26 -19.64
C ASP A 36 -14.10 -11.78 -19.85
N ALA A 37 -15.33 -12.27 -20.01
CA ALA A 37 -15.61 -13.70 -20.18
C ALA A 37 -14.92 -14.32 -21.41
N ASP A 38 -14.64 -13.56 -22.47
CA ASP A 38 -13.87 -14.02 -23.64
C ASP A 38 -12.42 -14.34 -23.25
N VAL A 39 -11.80 -13.51 -22.40
CA VAL A 39 -10.44 -13.76 -21.90
C VAL A 39 -10.41 -14.98 -20.97
N LEU A 40 -11.42 -15.11 -20.09
CA LEU A 40 -11.56 -16.30 -19.25
C LEU A 40 -11.72 -17.57 -20.08
N ALA A 41 -12.49 -17.51 -21.18
CA ALA A 41 -12.69 -18.62 -22.10
C ALA A 41 -11.40 -19.00 -22.82
N GLU A 42 -10.59 -18.01 -23.23
CA GLU A 42 -9.29 -18.23 -23.85
C GLU A 42 -8.30 -18.92 -22.90
N VAL A 43 -8.28 -18.51 -21.62
CA VAL A 43 -7.44 -19.14 -20.59
C VAL A 43 -7.86 -20.59 -20.38
N LEU A 44 -9.16 -20.86 -20.29
CA LEU A 44 -9.72 -22.20 -20.09
C LEU A 44 -9.77 -23.06 -21.36
N SER A 45 -9.40 -22.52 -22.52
CA SER A 45 -9.52 -23.21 -23.82
C SER A 45 -10.96 -23.69 -24.11
N THR A 46 -11.93 -22.79 -23.93
CA THR A 46 -13.37 -23.03 -24.15
C THR A 46 -14.05 -21.81 -24.80
N THR A 47 -15.38 -21.76 -24.82
CA THR A 47 -16.16 -20.65 -25.38
C THR A 47 -16.71 -19.71 -24.30
N ARG A 48 -17.03 -18.48 -24.70
CA ARG A 48 -17.68 -17.48 -23.83
C ARG A 48 -18.95 -18.04 -23.18
N GLU A 49 -19.79 -18.71 -23.96
CA GLU A 49 -21.06 -19.29 -23.51
C GLU A 49 -20.83 -20.33 -22.43
N THR A 50 -19.76 -21.11 -22.54
CA THR A 50 -19.40 -22.12 -21.52
C THR A 50 -18.97 -21.45 -20.23
N VAL A 51 -18.18 -20.38 -20.29
CA VAL A 51 -17.77 -19.61 -19.09
C VAL A 51 -18.98 -18.95 -18.43
N VAL A 52 -19.86 -18.33 -19.21
CA VAL A 52 -21.12 -17.74 -18.73
C VAL A 52 -21.98 -18.80 -18.04
N GLN A 53 -22.11 -19.98 -18.64
CA GLN A 53 -22.85 -21.09 -18.02
C GLN A 53 -22.22 -21.54 -16.70
N ILE A 54 -20.88 -21.66 -16.62
CA ILE A 54 -20.18 -21.98 -15.37
C ILE A 54 -20.49 -20.93 -14.29
N ALA A 55 -20.49 -19.64 -14.63
CA ALA A 55 -20.81 -18.57 -13.72
C ALA A 55 -22.27 -18.65 -13.22
N HIS A 56 -23.23 -18.84 -14.14
CA HIS A 56 -24.65 -18.99 -13.83
C HIS A 56 -24.96 -20.25 -12.99
N ASP A 57 -24.22 -21.34 -13.22
CA ASP A 57 -24.30 -22.56 -12.43
C ASP A 57 -23.84 -22.36 -10.99
N MET A 58 -23.02 -21.34 -10.72
CA MET A 58 -22.59 -20.92 -9.38
C MET A 58 -23.44 -19.78 -8.80
N GLY A 59 -24.49 -19.32 -9.49
CA GLY A 59 -25.37 -18.23 -9.01
C GLY A 59 -24.83 -16.81 -9.26
N LEU A 60 -23.83 -16.68 -10.14
CA LEU A 60 -23.34 -15.38 -10.60
C LEU A 60 -24.23 -14.89 -11.76
N GLU A 61 -24.62 -13.62 -11.71
CA GLU A 61 -25.43 -12.98 -12.76
C GLU A 61 -24.53 -12.27 -13.77
N ASP A 62 -25.09 -11.92 -14.93
CA ASP A 62 -24.38 -11.15 -15.93
C ASP A 62 -23.89 -9.81 -15.36
N CYS A 63 -22.67 -9.44 -15.71
CA CYS A 63 -22.01 -8.24 -15.22
C CYS A 63 -21.28 -7.52 -16.35
N VAL A 64 -21.14 -6.20 -16.21
CA VAL A 64 -20.29 -5.39 -17.09
C VAL A 64 -18.90 -5.31 -16.47
N VAL A 65 -17.88 -5.63 -17.26
CA VAL A 65 -16.48 -5.55 -16.84
C VAL A 65 -15.89 -4.22 -17.28
N SER A 66 -15.36 -3.44 -16.33
CA SER A 66 -14.61 -2.22 -16.64
C SER A 66 -13.22 -2.57 -17.16
N LYS A 67 -12.78 -1.88 -18.23
CA LYS A 67 -11.41 -2.00 -18.76
C LYS A 67 -10.35 -1.52 -17.77
N GLU A 68 -10.76 -0.67 -16.82
CA GLU A 68 -9.87 -0.13 -15.80
C GLU A 68 -9.29 -1.21 -14.88
N TRP A 69 -9.89 -2.40 -14.79
CA TRP A 69 -9.29 -3.50 -14.03
C TRP A 69 -7.93 -3.94 -14.58
N LEU A 70 -7.74 -3.96 -15.91
CA LEU A 70 -6.45 -4.30 -16.50
C LEU A 70 -5.44 -3.14 -16.43
N GLU A 71 -5.93 -1.91 -16.46
CA GLU A 71 -5.11 -0.70 -16.46
C GLU A 71 -4.67 -0.27 -15.04
N LYS A 72 -5.59 -0.36 -14.08
CA LYS A 72 -5.48 0.15 -12.70
C LYS A 72 -5.62 -0.92 -11.63
N GLY A 73 -6.05 -2.14 -11.99
CA GLY A 73 -6.38 -3.22 -11.06
C GLY A 73 -5.57 -4.51 -11.26
N TYR A 74 -4.52 -4.49 -12.08
CA TYR A 74 -3.78 -5.69 -12.46
C TYR A 74 -3.11 -6.42 -11.28
N ILE A 75 -2.67 -5.70 -10.23
CA ILE A 75 -2.16 -6.34 -8.99
C ILE A 75 -3.24 -7.18 -8.31
N THR A 76 -4.49 -6.69 -8.24
CA THR A 76 -5.63 -7.45 -7.73
C THR A 76 -5.84 -8.72 -8.54
N ILE A 77 -5.79 -8.64 -9.88
CA ILE A 77 -5.93 -9.79 -10.78
C ILE A 77 -4.78 -10.80 -10.57
N ILE A 78 -3.54 -10.33 -10.50
CA ILE A 78 -2.36 -11.17 -10.27
C ILE A 78 -2.50 -11.91 -8.94
N ARG A 79 -2.85 -11.19 -7.86
CA ARG A 79 -3.01 -11.75 -6.52
C ARG A 79 -4.12 -12.80 -6.46
N ALA A 80 -5.29 -12.53 -7.05
CA ALA A 80 -6.42 -13.45 -7.07
C ALA A 80 -6.09 -14.79 -7.77
N ASN A 81 -5.16 -14.75 -8.74
CA ASN A 81 -4.81 -15.89 -9.58
C ASN A 81 -3.42 -16.49 -9.29
N TRP A 82 -2.66 -15.94 -8.34
CA TRP A 82 -1.29 -16.41 -8.02
C TRP A 82 -1.24 -17.88 -7.62
N HIS A 83 -2.27 -18.34 -6.94
CA HIS A 83 -2.44 -19.73 -6.51
C HIS A 83 -3.31 -20.58 -7.47
N LEU A 84 -3.76 -20.02 -8.60
CA LEU A 84 -4.68 -20.69 -9.54
C LEU A 84 -4.07 -20.97 -10.91
N LEU A 85 -3.20 -20.10 -11.41
CA LEU A 85 -2.67 -20.16 -12.78
C LEU A 85 -1.14 -20.29 -12.80
N PRO A 86 -0.55 -21.08 -13.72
CA PRO A 86 0.86 -20.95 -14.10
C PRO A 86 1.14 -19.62 -14.82
N TYR A 87 2.43 -19.30 -14.99
CA TYR A 87 2.86 -18.02 -15.59
C TYR A 87 2.29 -17.76 -16.99
N ASN A 88 2.27 -18.77 -17.86
CA ASN A 88 1.76 -18.62 -19.22
C ASN A 88 0.26 -18.29 -19.25
N GLN A 89 -0.55 -18.93 -18.40
CA GLN A 89 -1.97 -18.61 -18.28
C GLN A 89 -2.21 -17.26 -17.61
N LEU A 90 -1.37 -16.86 -16.65
CA LEU A 90 -1.42 -15.53 -16.05
C LEU A 90 -1.08 -14.44 -17.08
N CYS A 91 -0.08 -14.66 -17.93
CA CYS A 91 0.26 -13.77 -19.04
C CYS A 91 -0.89 -13.66 -20.04
N LYS A 92 -1.53 -14.79 -20.38
CA LYS A 92 -2.72 -14.81 -21.24
C LYS A 92 -3.89 -14.01 -20.62
N LEU A 93 -4.18 -14.21 -19.33
CA LEU A 93 -5.22 -13.48 -18.60
C LEU A 93 -5.02 -11.96 -18.64
N LEU A 94 -3.77 -11.50 -18.56
CA LEU A 94 -3.40 -10.08 -18.55
C LEU A 94 -3.21 -9.50 -19.97
N GLY A 95 -3.10 -10.36 -20.99
CA GLY A 95 -2.67 -9.95 -22.33
C GLY A 95 -1.22 -9.45 -22.38
N TRP A 96 -0.33 -9.97 -21.53
CA TRP A 96 1.05 -9.50 -21.36
C TRP A 96 2.08 -10.51 -21.87
N SER A 97 3.28 -10.03 -22.19
CA SER A 97 4.45 -10.89 -22.35
C SER A 97 5.04 -11.28 -21.00
N GLU A 98 5.80 -12.38 -20.96
CA GLU A 98 6.54 -12.78 -19.75
C GLU A 98 7.54 -11.70 -19.30
N GLU A 99 8.17 -10.99 -20.25
CA GLU A 99 9.07 -9.89 -19.97
C GLU A 99 8.38 -8.73 -19.26
N LYS A 100 7.17 -8.35 -19.71
CA LYS A 100 6.37 -7.32 -19.04
C LYS A 100 5.98 -7.76 -17.63
N LEU A 101 5.57 -9.03 -17.46
CA LEU A 101 5.25 -9.57 -16.13
C LEU A 101 6.47 -9.55 -15.20
N ALA A 102 7.64 -9.97 -15.69
CA ALA A 102 8.89 -9.96 -14.92
C ALA A 102 9.29 -8.55 -14.48
N TYR A 103 9.16 -7.57 -15.38
CA TYR A 103 9.38 -6.15 -15.08
C TYR A 103 8.45 -5.67 -13.95
N ILE A 104 7.13 -5.88 -14.09
CA ILE A 104 6.15 -5.42 -13.09
C ILE A 104 6.39 -6.11 -11.74
N LEU A 105 6.64 -7.42 -11.71
CA LEU A 105 6.93 -8.14 -10.47
C LEU A 105 8.19 -7.63 -9.74
N LYS A 106 9.15 -7.05 -10.49
CA LYS A 106 10.40 -6.52 -9.94
C LYS A 106 10.27 -5.06 -9.51
N GLU A 107 9.72 -4.20 -10.36
CA GLU A 107 9.79 -2.74 -10.22
C GLU A 107 8.57 -2.14 -9.51
N ASP A 108 7.43 -2.84 -9.49
CA ASP A 108 6.19 -2.31 -8.92
C ASP A 108 6.10 -2.61 -7.43
N ASP A 109 6.49 -1.64 -6.59
CA ASP A 109 6.42 -1.64 -5.13
C ASP A 109 6.63 -3.01 -4.46
N PHE A 110 7.78 -3.64 -4.73
CA PHE A 110 8.16 -4.95 -4.17
C PHE A 110 7.13 -6.07 -4.41
N LEU A 111 6.37 -6.04 -5.51
CA LEU A 111 5.28 -6.98 -5.78
C LEU A 111 5.70 -8.44 -5.72
N SER A 112 6.90 -8.79 -6.22
CA SER A 112 7.44 -10.15 -6.06
C SER A 112 7.53 -10.58 -4.60
N HIS A 113 8.01 -9.71 -3.69
CA HIS A 113 8.06 -9.99 -2.24
C HIS A 113 6.67 -10.10 -1.63
N LYS A 114 5.74 -9.23 -2.03
CA LYS A 114 4.32 -9.31 -1.63
C LYS A 114 3.69 -10.65 -2.04
N LEU A 115 4.12 -11.23 -3.16
CA LEU A 115 3.66 -12.53 -3.64
C LEU A 115 4.48 -13.73 -3.10
N GLY A 116 5.46 -13.48 -2.21
CA GLY A 116 6.28 -14.50 -1.54
C GLY A 116 7.64 -14.77 -2.19
N ALA A 117 8.00 -14.04 -3.25
CA ALA A 117 9.23 -14.17 -4.04
C ALA A 117 9.42 -15.53 -4.74
N PHE A 118 8.33 -16.28 -4.91
CA PHE A 118 8.27 -17.50 -5.72
C PHE A 118 6.88 -17.69 -6.31
N LYS A 119 6.78 -18.52 -7.34
CA LYS A 119 5.50 -18.98 -7.89
C LYS A 119 5.16 -20.38 -7.36
N PRO A 120 3.96 -20.62 -6.82
CA PRO A 120 3.55 -21.97 -6.44
C PRO A 120 3.47 -22.91 -7.65
N ASP A 121 3.75 -24.18 -7.43
CA ASP A 121 3.81 -25.25 -8.44
C ASP A 121 2.40 -25.69 -8.85
N ILE A 122 1.87 -25.02 -9.86
CA ILE A 122 0.47 -25.12 -10.27
C ILE A 122 0.42 -25.47 -11.75
N SER A 123 -0.29 -26.57 -12.07
CA SER A 123 -0.57 -26.98 -13.44
C SER A 123 -1.53 -26.04 -14.15
N GLU A 124 -1.57 -26.09 -15.48
CA GLU A 124 -2.59 -25.39 -16.26
C GLU A 124 -4.01 -25.80 -15.86
N VAL A 125 -4.95 -24.86 -15.92
CA VAL A 125 -6.39 -25.10 -15.78
C VAL A 125 -7.06 -24.98 -17.14
N VAL A 126 -7.73 -26.05 -17.56
CA VAL A 126 -8.52 -26.09 -18.80
C VAL A 126 -9.95 -26.46 -18.47
N TYR A 127 -10.86 -26.17 -19.39
CA TYR A 127 -12.23 -26.61 -19.27
C TYR A 127 -12.32 -28.13 -19.19
N THR A 128 -13.08 -28.62 -18.21
CA THR A 128 -13.40 -30.04 -18.08
C THR A 128 -14.85 -30.15 -17.60
N PRO A 129 -15.69 -30.97 -18.23
CA PRO A 129 -17.05 -31.21 -17.75
C PRO A 129 -17.06 -31.71 -16.31
N LEU A 130 -17.97 -31.17 -15.50
CA LEU A 130 -18.10 -31.58 -14.10
C LEU A 130 -18.59 -33.04 -13.99
N THR A 131 -18.10 -33.74 -12.97
CA THR A 131 -18.68 -35.01 -12.51
C THR A 131 -20.04 -34.76 -11.83
N GLU A 132 -20.81 -35.81 -11.57
CA GLU A 132 -22.09 -35.65 -10.89
C GLU A 132 -21.94 -35.12 -9.45
N GLU A 133 -20.94 -35.60 -8.71
CA GLU A 133 -20.62 -35.07 -7.38
C GLU A 133 -20.26 -33.58 -7.44
N GLN A 134 -19.43 -33.18 -8.41
CA GLN A 134 -19.07 -31.77 -8.60
C GLN A 134 -20.29 -30.93 -8.98
N ARG A 135 -21.23 -31.44 -9.79
CA ARG A 135 -22.50 -30.75 -10.09
C ARG A 135 -23.35 -30.53 -8.84
N GLN A 136 -23.46 -31.52 -7.95
CA GLN A 136 -24.22 -31.35 -6.70
C GLN A 136 -23.56 -30.32 -5.77
N ARG A 137 -22.23 -30.36 -5.63
CA ARG A 137 -21.49 -29.32 -4.88
C ARG A 137 -21.65 -27.93 -5.51
N THR A 138 -21.74 -27.85 -6.83
CA THR A 138 -21.97 -26.59 -7.56
C THR A 138 -23.36 -26.02 -7.28
N LYS A 139 -24.40 -26.87 -7.25
CA LYS A 139 -25.76 -26.44 -6.84
C LYS A 139 -25.75 -25.87 -5.42
N ARG A 140 -25.03 -26.50 -4.49
CA ARG A 140 -24.88 -25.98 -3.13
C ARG A 140 -24.21 -24.60 -3.11
N ILE A 141 -23.16 -24.39 -3.89
CA ILE A 141 -22.52 -23.07 -4.04
C ILE A 141 -23.49 -22.04 -4.61
N LYS A 142 -24.33 -22.42 -5.57
CA LYS A 142 -25.37 -21.55 -6.13
C LYS A 142 -26.38 -21.10 -5.10
N GLU A 143 -26.89 -22.03 -4.28
CA GLU A 143 -27.80 -21.71 -3.18
C GLU A 143 -27.17 -20.71 -2.21
N ILE A 144 -25.93 -20.97 -1.77
CA ILE A 144 -25.17 -20.11 -0.87
C ILE A 144 -24.95 -18.72 -1.47
N THR A 145 -24.53 -18.66 -2.73
CA THR A 145 -24.25 -17.40 -3.43
C THR A 145 -25.53 -16.58 -3.62
N LEU A 146 -26.63 -17.21 -4.02
CA LEU A 146 -27.92 -16.52 -4.17
C LEU A 146 -28.48 -16.05 -2.81
N GLN A 147 -28.31 -16.84 -1.76
CA GLN A 147 -28.67 -16.44 -0.40
C GLN A 147 -27.89 -15.20 0.04
N ALA A 148 -26.56 -15.21 -0.12
CA ALA A 148 -25.72 -14.05 0.19
C ALA A 148 -26.17 -12.82 -0.61
N LYS A 149 -26.33 -12.95 -1.93
CA LYS A 149 -26.77 -11.85 -2.81
C LYS A 149 -28.14 -11.30 -2.45
N SER A 150 -29.06 -12.12 -1.94
CA SER A 150 -30.38 -11.64 -1.50
C SER A 150 -30.34 -10.65 -0.33
N MET A 151 -29.20 -10.58 0.36
CA MET A 151 -28.94 -9.67 1.49
C MET A 151 -28.06 -8.47 1.09
N LEU A 152 -27.69 -8.36 -0.18
CA LEU A 152 -26.81 -7.32 -0.68
C LEU A 152 -27.58 -6.21 -1.39
N GLU A 153 -27.03 -5.01 -1.28
CA GLU A 153 -27.48 -3.86 -2.05
C GLU A 153 -26.87 -3.88 -3.47
N ASP A 154 -27.62 -3.32 -4.41
CA ASP A 154 -27.11 -3.06 -5.76
C ASP A 154 -26.01 -1.99 -5.70
N PRO A 155 -24.92 -2.16 -6.49
CA PRO A 155 -23.83 -1.19 -6.49
C PRO A 155 -24.30 0.17 -7.02
N ALA A 156 -24.17 1.21 -6.20
CA ALA A 156 -24.36 2.60 -6.59
C ALA A 156 -23.10 3.24 -7.18
N SER A 157 -21.94 2.58 -7.00
CA SER A 157 -20.64 2.97 -7.55
C SER A 157 -19.88 1.75 -8.06
N MET A 158 -19.05 1.94 -9.08
CA MET A 158 -18.17 0.91 -9.60
C MET A 158 -16.73 1.13 -9.09
N PRO A 159 -15.91 0.06 -9.02
CA PRO A 159 -14.48 0.20 -8.73
C PRO A 159 -13.85 1.29 -9.60
N PHE A 160 -13.03 2.14 -8.99
CA PHE A 160 -12.32 3.27 -9.61
C PHE A 160 -13.16 4.52 -9.93
N ASP A 161 -14.46 4.57 -9.57
CA ASP A 161 -15.32 5.76 -9.69
C ASP A 161 -14.97 6.86 -8.67
N PHE A 162 -13.72 7.32 -8.67
CA PHE A 162 -13.17 8.22 -7.65
C PHE A 162 -13.47 9.69 -7.89
N SER A 163 -13.46 10.14 -9.15
CA SER A 163 -13.61 11.57 -9.53
C SER A 163 -14.87 12.25 -8.95
N PRO A 164 -16.07 11.62 -8.96
CA PRO A 164 -17.24 12.23 -8.35
C PRO A 164 -17.07 12.52 -6.85
N VAL A 165 -16.29 11.70 -6.14
CA VAL A 165 -16.02 11.88 -4.71
C VAL A 165 -15.08 13.07 -4.50
N PHE A 166 -13.99 13.17 -5.26
CA PHE A 166 -13.04 14.29 -5.16
C PHE A 166 -13.69 15.63 -5.48
N LYS A 167 -14.54 15.66 -6.51
CA LYS A 167 -15.29 16.86 -6.88
C LYS A 167 -16.21 17.34 -5.74
N ARG A 168 -16.94 16.43 -5.08
CA ARG A 168 -17.78 16.80 -3.94
C ARG A 168 -16.96 17.35 -2.78
N ILE A 169 -15.77 16.80 -2.55
CA ILE A 169 -14.86 17.27 -1.50
C ILE A 169 -14.37 18.68 -1.84
N SER A 170 -13.89 18.92 -3.07
CA SER A 170 -13.39 20.25 -3.48
C SER A 170 -14.47 21.33 -3.42
N GLU A 171 -15.72 20.99 -3.71
CA GLU A 171 -16.89 21.89 -3.59
C GLU A 171 -17.28 22.15 -2.12
N SER A 172 -16.91 21.26 -1.19
CA SER A 172 -17.26 21.35 0.23
C SER A 172 -16.23 22.11 1.08
N VAL A 173 -15.07 22.46 0.52
CA VAL A 173 -13.98 23.14 1.23
C VAL A 173 -13.71 24.54 0.66
N GLY A 174 -13.33 25.49 1.53
CA GLY A 174 -12.95 26.84 1.11
C GLY A 174 -11.57 26.90 0.43
N ASP A 175 -11.25 28.06 -0.16
CA ASP A 175 -9.89 28.32 -0.65
C ASP A 175 -8.92 28.52 0.53
N GLY A 176 -7.90 27.67 0.64
CA GLY A 176 -6.75 27.90 1.51
C GLY A 176 -5.99 29.16 1.06
N SER A 177 -5.77 30.10 1.97
CA SER A 177 -5.17 31.41 1.64
C SER A 177 -4.30 32.00 2.76
N GLY A 178 -3.90 31.19 3.74
CA GLY A 178 -3.09 31.63 4.89
C GLY A 178 -1.57 31.48 4.71
N ASP A 179 -0.81 32.28 5.46
CA ASP A 179 0.60 32.01 5.73
C ASP A 179 0.72 30.65 6.46
N ASN A 180 1.47 29.71 5.91
CA ASN A 180 1.56 28.34 6.43
C ASN A 180 2.84 28.11 7.23
N VAL A 181 2.75 27.37 8.35
CA VAL A 181 3.91 26.97 9.16
C VAL A 181 4.86 26.02 8.44
N PHE A 182 4.35 25.25 7.47
CA PHE A 182 5.13 24.35 6.61
C PHE A 182 5.12 24.87 5.17
N GLU A 183 6.29 24.99 4.56
CA GLU A 183 6.41 25.42 3.17
C GLU A 183 6.07 24.28 2.21
N GLU A 184 6.55 23.06 2.47
CA GLU A 184 6.21 21.85 1.71
C GLU A 184 5.11 21.07 2.43
N ARG A 185 4.05 20.73 1.69
CA ARG A 185 2.97 19.85 2.15
C ARG A 185 2.76 18.79 1.07
N ILE A 186 3.54 17.71 1.20
CA ILE A 186 3.69 16.69 0.15
C ILE A 186 2.85 15.46 0.46
N VAL A 187 2.13 14.95 -0.53
CA VAL A 187 1.43 13.66 -0.49
C VAL A 187 1.82 12.79 -1.68
N TYR A 188 1.47 11.51 -1.64
CA TYR A 188 1.39 10.69 -2.86
C TYR A 188 0.04 10.90 -3.52
N SER A 189 -0.05 10.81 -4.85
CA SER A 189 -1.36 10.88 -5.51
C SER A 189 -2.17 9.64 -5.14
N TYR A 190 -3.43 9.81 -4.72
CA TYR A 190 -4.30 8.69 -4.38
C TYR A 190 -4.58 7.76 -5.57
N CYS A 191 -4.62 8.32 -6.79
CA CYS A 191 -4.88 7.54 -8.00
C CYS A 191 -3.60 7.04 -8.68
N ALA A 192 -2.41 7.42 -8.19
CA ALA A 192 -1.17 7.08 -8.89
C ALA A 192 -0.87 5.59 -8.77
N LEU A 193 -0.58 4.99 -9.92
CA LEU A 193 0.06 3.69 -10.00
C LEU A 193 1.55 3.88 -9.69
N TYR A 194 2.15 2.94 -8.94
CA TYR A 194 3.57 3.03 -8.58
C TYR A 194 4.51 2.77 -9.77
N GLY A 195 4.05 2.07 -10.81
CA GLY A 195 4.81 1.74 -12.03
C GLY A 195 5.09 2.91 -13.00
N ASP A 196 5.27 2.60 -14.30
CA ASP A 196 5.69 3.57 -15.34
C ASP A 196 4.55 4.53 -15.76
N THR A 197 4.20 5.47 -14.87
CA THR A 197 3.18 6.50 -15.11
C THR A 197 3.49 7.39 -16.31
N LEU A 198 4.77 7.57 -16.65
CA LEU A 198 5.21 8.46 -17.73
C LEU A 198 5.16 7.81 -19.13
N SER A 199 4.64 6.58 -19.22
CA SER A 199 4.58 5.81 -20.47
C SER A 199 3.56 6.33 -21.49
N SER A 200 2.49 6.99 -21.03
CA SER A 200 1.45 7.62 -21.85
C SER A 200 0.76 8.77 -21.12
N ILE A 201 0.10 9.67 -21.88
CA ILE A 201 -0.71 10.75 -21.31
C ILE A 201 -1.92 10.17 -20.53
N ASP A 202 -2.55 9.12 -21.04
CA ASP A 202 -3.69 8.47 -20.38
C ASP A 202 -3.30 7.91 -19.00
N ALA A 203 -2.11 7.33 -18.86
CA ALA A 203 -1.60 6.86 -17.57
C ALA A 203 -1.37 8.03 -16.58
N ILE A 204 -0.87 9.15 -17.08
CA ILE A 204 -0.70 10.39 -16.30
C ILE A 204 -2.06 10.94 -15.86
N ASP A 205 -2.99 11.14 -16.78
CA ASP A 205 -4.30 11.73 -16.48
C ASP A 205 -5.14 10.81 -15.57
N SER A 206 -4.97 9.49 -15.68
CA SER A 206 -5.56 8.53 -14.74
C SER A 206 -4.94 8.59 -13.34
N SER A 207 -3.63 8.84 -13.25
CA SER A 207 -2.89 8.90 -11.99
C SER A 207 -3.02 10.25 -11.28
N PHE A 208 -3.32 11.31 -12.02
CA PHE A 208 -3.44 12.68 -11.55
C PHE A 208 -4.69 13.35 -12.14
N PRO A 209 -5.90 12.82 -11.89
CA PRO A 209 -7.13 13.38 -12.46
C PRO A 209 -7.37 14.80 -11.96
N ASP A 210 -7.96 15.65 -12.79
CA ASP A 210 -8.12 17.08 -12.52
C ASP A 210 -8.95 17.33 -11.24
N GLU A 211 -9.96 16.48 -10.96
CA GLU A 211 -10.77 16.60 -9.74
C GLU A 211 -9.96 16.34 -8.46
N LEU A 212 -8.99 15.40 -8.50
CA LEU A 212 -8.10 15.14 -7.37
C LEU A 212 -7.14 16.31 -7.16
N LEU A 213 -6.57 16.85 -8.24
CA LEU A 213 -5.64 17.98 -8.17
C LEU A 213 -6.32 19.25 -7.65
N GLU A 214 -7.58 19.48 -8.04
CA GLU A 214 -8.39 20.56 -7.50
C GLU A 214 -8.65 20.39 -6.00
N ALA A 215 -9.03 19.18 -5.57
CA ALA A 215 -9.21 18.89 -4.15
C ALA A 215 -7.91 19.10 -3.35
N TYR A 216 -6.76 18.66 -3.87
CA TYR A 216 -5.44 18.89 -3.28
C TYR A 216 -5.12 20.38 -3.12
N MET A 217 -5.31 21.17 -4.17
CA MET A 217 -5.09 22.62 -4.11
C MET A 217 -5.95 23.28 -3.03
N LYS A 218 -7.24 22.92 -2.96
CA LYS A 218 -8.19 23.48 -1.99
C LYS A 218 -7.82 23.16 -0.54
N ILE A 219 -7.33 21.96 -0.28
CA ILE A 219 -6.87 21.53 1.06
C ILE A 219 -5.39 21.86 1.33
N GLY A 220 -4.80 22.75 0.52
CA GLY A 220 -3.47 23.30 0.75
C GLY A 220 -2.30 22.38 0.39
N ILE A 221 -2.52 21.21 -0.21
CA ILE A 221 -1.43 20.39 -0.75
C ILE A 221 -0.76 21.14 -1.89
N ASN A 222 0.57 21.28 -1.82
CA ASN A 222 1.36 21.97 -2.84
C ASN A 222 2.47 21.10 -3.42
N GLY A 223 2.55 19.83 -3.01
CA GLY A 223 3.52 18.88 -3.53
C GLY A 223 2.92 17.49 -3.69
N VAL A 224 3.25 16.86 -4.81
CA VAL A 224 3.08 15.42 -5.01
C VAL A 224 4.42 14.80 -5.36
N TRP A 225 4.64 13.55 -4.97
CA TRP A 225 5.83 12.81 -5.38
C TRP A 225 5.49 11.60 -6.23
N MET A 226 6.44 11.17 -7.06
CA MET A 226 6.35 9.92 -7.80
C MET A 226 7.71 9.22 -7.87
N GLN A 227 7.71 7.90 -7.98
CA GLN A 227 8.92 7.13 -8.25
C GLN A 227 9.47 7.48 -9.64
N ALA A 228 10.80 7.53 -9.75
CA ALA A 228 11.48 7.66 -11.03
C ALA A 228 12.76 6.81 -11.06
N VAL A 229 13.02 6.23 -12.23
CA VAL A 229 14.28 5.55 -12.56
C VAL A 229 15.07 6.45 -13.51
N MET A 230 16.22 6.94 -13.07
CA MET A 230 16.94 8.02 -13.75
C MET A 230 17.38 7.64 -15.16
N TYR A 231 17.91 6.42 -15.37
CA TYR A 231 18.31 5.98 -16.72
C TYR A 231 17.12 5.84 -17.69
N MET A 232 15.87 5.82 -17.22
CA MET A 232 14.69 5.85 -18.08
C MET A 232 14.28 7.28 -18.49
N LEU A 233 14.89 8.31 -17.90
CA LEU A 233 14.59 9.73 -18.11
C LEU A 233 15.78 10.54 -18.65
N VAL A 234 16.99 9.97 -18.63
CA VAL A 234 18.21 10.60 -19.14
C VAL A 234 19.00 9.62 -20.01
N PRO A 235 19.80 10.10 -20.97
CA PRO A 235 20.74 9.25 -21.70
C PRO A 235 21.67 8.50 -20.74
N PHE A 236 21.63 7.17 -20.76
CA PHE A 236 22.51 6.36 -19.93
C PHE A 236 23.87 6.20 -20.61
N PRO A 237 24.97 6.71 -20.02
CA PRO A 237 26.25 6.84 -20.75
C PRO A 237 26.97 5.51 -20.97
N PHE A 238 26.62 4.47 -20.21
CA PHE A 238 27.27 3.15 -20.29
C PHE A 238 26.54 2.20 -21.24
N ASP A 239 25.21 2.25 -21.29
CA ASP A 239 24.43 1.48 -22.27
C ASP A 239 23.18 2.24 -22.69
N PHE A 240 23.26 2.92 -23.83
CA PHE A 240 22.17 3.75 -24.33
C PHE A 240 20.88 2.96 -24.58
N ASN A 241 20.95 1.65 -24.79
CA ASN A 241 19.76 0.81 -24.99
C ASN A 241 18.87 0.78 -23.74
N LEU A 242 19.45 0.85 -22.54
CA LEU A 242 18.69 0.91 -21.28
C LEU A 242 17.92 2.23 -21.12
N SER A 243 18.38 3.29 -21.77
CA SER A 243 17.69 4.58 -21.83
C SER A 243 16.80 4.74 -23.07
N SER A 244 16.52 3.68 -23.83
CA SER A 244 15.69 3.80 -25.04
C SER A 244 14.29 4.35 -24.71
N GLY A 245 13.89 5.40 -25.43
CA GLY A 245 12.61 6.07 -25.23
C GLY A 245 12.57 7.06 -24.05
N TYR A 246 13.72 7.46 -23.51
CA TYR A 246 13.78 8.46 -22.44
C TYR A 246 13.17 9.80 -22.85
N GLU A 247 13.27 10.19 -24.13
CA GLU A 247 12.67 11.43 -24.64
C GLU A 247 11.15 11.43 -24.47
N LYS A 248 10.49 10.31 -24.79
CA LYS A 248 9.03 10.19 -24.62
C LYS A 248 8.61 10.33 -23.17
N ARG A 249 9.35 9.69 -22.25
CA ARG A 249 9.07 9.82 -20.81
C ARG A 249 9.37 11.21 -20.28
N LEU A 250 10.37 11.89 -20.84
CA LEU A 250 10.70 13.28 -20.53
C LEU A 250 9.61 14.25 -21.03
N ASP A 251 8.99 13.97 -22.18
CA ASP A 251 7.81 14.71 -22.65
C ASP A 251 6.62 14.48 -21.71
N GLY A 252 6.38 13.24 -21.28
CA GLY A 252 5.39 12.91 -20.25
C GLY A 252 5.64 13.62 -18.92
N LEU A 253 6.90 13.68 -18.48
CA LEU A 253 7.30 14.39 -17.27
C LEU A 253 6.97 15.89 -17.36
N ASN A 254 7.30 16.52 -18.49
CA ASN A 254 6.99 17.93 -18.72
C ASN A 254 5.48 18.18 -18.83
N TYR A 255 4.73 17.26 -19.44
CA TYR A 255 3.28 17.33 -19.45
C TYR A 255 2.71 17.34 -18.02
N LEU A 256 3.12 16.39 -17.18
CA LEU A 256 2.67 16.32 -15.79
C LEU A 256 3.06 17.56 -14.99
N VAL A 257 4.30 18.04 -15.11
CA VAL A 257 4.76 19.30 -14.47
C VAL A 257 3.89 20.48 -14.88
N ASN A 258 3.55 20.61 -16.16
CA ASN A 258 2.70 21.68 -16.66
C ASN A 258 1.25 21.55 -16.20
N LYS A 259 0.73 20.32 -16.08
CA LYS A 259 -0.60 20.04 -15.54
C LYS A 259 -0.69 20.45 -14.06
N LEU A 260 0.23 19.97 -13.22
CA LEU A 260 0.28 20.28 -11.78
C LEU A 260 0.45 21.78 -11.50
N LYS A 261 1.19 22.50 -12.36
CA LYS A 261 1.36 23.96 -12.25
C LYS A 261 0.03 24.71 -12.26
N LYS A 262 -1.00 24.23 -12.97
CA LYS A 262 -2.34 24.84 -13.01
C LYS A 262 -3.02 24.85 -11.64
N TYR A 263 -2.62 23.94 -10.76
CA TYR A 263 -3.15 23.74 -9.42
C TYR A 263 -2.19 24.21 -8.32
N ASN A 264 -1.12 24.94 -8.69
CA ASN A 264 -0.05 25.34 -7.76
C ASN A 264 0.62 24.15 -7.03
N ILE A 265 0.65 22.97 -7.67
CA ILE A 265 1.28 21.78 -7.14
C ILE A 265 2.63 21.55 -7.84
N LYS A 266 3.63 21.18 -7.06
CA LYS A 266 4.97 20.80 -7.54
C LYS A 266 5.13 19.28 -7.56
N LEU A 267 5.83 18.78 -8.57
CA LEU A 267 6.22 17.37 -8.67
C LEU A 267 7.61 17.15 -8.06
N TYR A 268 7.72 16.17 -7.16
CA TYR A 268 8.99 15.70 -6.61
C TYR A 268 9.29 14.29 -7.15
N LEU A 269 10.50 14.09 -7.68
CA LEU A 269 10.92 12.78 -8.15
C LEU A 269 11.62 12.03 -7.03
N TYR A 270 11.10 10.86 -6.67
CA TYR A 270 11.74 9.93 -5.75
C TYR A 270 12.81 9.12 -6.48
N LEU A 271 14.08 9.32 -6.10
CA LEU A 271 15.26 8.70 -6.72
C LEU A 271 15.97 7.73 -5.77
N ASN A 272 16.07 6.49 -6.19
CA ASN A 272 16.99 5.48 -5.67
C ASN A 272 18.08 5.23 -6.71
N GLU A 273 19.09 6.10 -6.72
CA GLU A 273 20.08 6.12 -7.79
C GLU A 273 21.52 6.09 -7.26
N PRO A 274 22.46 5.51 -8.01
CA PRO A 274 22.27 4.82 -9.30
C PRO A 274 21.64 3.43 -9.12
N ARG A 275 20.74 3.00 -10.01
CA ARG A 275 20.21 1.62 -9.98
C ARG A 275 21.30 0.55 -10.21
N SER A 276 21.17 -0.59 -9.54
CA SER A 276 22.03 -1.76 -9.74
C SER A 276 21.90 -2.34 -11.14
N MET A 277 22.95 -3.00 -11.61
CA MET A 277 22.98 -3.69 -12.91
C MET A 277 23.24 -5.19 -12.74
N PRO A 278 22.82 -6.03 -13.70
CA PRO A 278 23.13 -7.46 -13.66
C PRO A 278 24.63 -7.71 -13.91
N GLU A 279 25.10 -8.92 -13.62
CA GLU A 279 26.54 -9.25 -13.73
C GLU A 279 27.12 -8.99 -15.12
N GLU A 280 26.36 -9.28 -16.18
CA GLU A 280 26.79 -9.16 -17.57
C GLU A 280 27.18 -7.72 -17.95
N PHE A 281 26.51 -6.73 -17.34
CA PHE A 281 26.87 -5.32 -17.53
C PHE A 281 28.31 -5.03 -17.07
N PHE A 282 28.73 -5.66 -15.97
CA PHE A 282 30.06 -5.45 -15.40
C PHE A 282 31.15 -6.29 -16.04
N VAL A 283 30.81 -7.24 -16.93
CA VAL A 283 31.80 -7.86 -17.82
C VAL A 283 32.35 -6.81 -18.78
N LYS A 284 31.49 -5.88 -19.24
CA LYS A 284 31.87 -4.77 -20.11
C LYS A 284 32.46 -3.58 -19.34
N TYR A 285 31.99 -3.35 -18.12
CA TYR A 285 32.38 -2.22 -17.26
C TYR A 285 32.88 -2.66 -15.87
N PRO A 286 33.96 -3.46 -15.78
CA PRO A 286 34.41 -4.05 -14.51
C PRO A 286 34.84 -3.01 -13.46
N GLU A 287 35.32 -1.85 -13.89
CA GLU A 287 35.72 -0.73 -13.05
C GLU A 287 34.54 -0.10 -12.29
N LEU A 288 33.31 -0.22 -12.81
CA LEU A 288 32.10 0.31 -12.18
C LEU A 288 31.51 -0.66 -11.14
N LYS A 289 31.95 -1.92 -11.10
CA LYS A 289 31.36 -2.99 -10.27
C LYS A 289 31.51 -2.71 -8.77
N GLY A 290 30.38 -2.71 -8.07
CA GLY A 290 30.29 -2.53 -6.62
C GLY A 290 29.90 -3.81 -5.88
N GLU A 291 29.21 -3.63 -4.76
CA GLU A 291 28.74 -4.73 -3.90
C GLU A 291 27.61 -5.53 -4.58
N GLU A 292 27.53 -6.82 -4.28
CA GLU A 292 26.53 -7.75 -4.83
C GLU A 292 25.32 -7.89 -3.91
N GLU A 293 24.12 -7.99 -4.50
CA GLU A 293 22.94 -8.58 -3.89
C GLU A 293 22.19 -9.42 -4.92
N LEU A 294 22.02 -10.72 -4.65
CA LEU A 294 21.15 -11.63 -5.42
C LEU A 294 21.39 -11.59 -6.94
N GLY A 295 22.65 -11.58 -7.37
CA GLY A 295 23.03 -11.56 -8.79
C GLY A 295 23.01 -10.18 -9.47
N PHE A 296 22.62 -9.13 -8.74
CA PHE A 296 22.78 -7.74 -9.15
C PHE A 296 23.94 -7.10 -8.40
N PHE A 297 24.57 -6.09 -9.00
CA PHE A 297 25.66 -5.34 -8.37
C PHE A 297 25.38 -3.85 -8.39
N ALA A 298 25.72 -3.18 -7.29
CA ALA A 298 25.69 -1.73 -7.21
C ALA A 298 26.66 -1.14 -8.23
N MET A 299 26.30 -0.03 -8.86
CA MET A 299 27.29 0.82 -9.53
C MET A 299 28.11 1.55 -8.45
N CYS A 300 29.39 1.20 -8.34
CA CYS A 300 30.23 1.69 -7.26
C CYS A 300 30.42 3.21 -7.35
N THR A 301 29.83 3.93 -6.39
CA THR A 301 29.93 5.39 -6.29
C THR A 301 31.33 5.89 -5.93
N SER A 302 32.32 5.01 -5.77
CA SER A 302 33.73 5.42 -5.70
C SER A 302 34.39 5.57 -7.09
N ALA A 303 33.77 5.06 -8.16
CA ALA A 303 34.24 5.24 -9.53
C ALA A 303 33.87 6.65 -10.04
N PRO A 304 34.82 7.43 -10.60
CA PRO A 304 34.57 8.80 -11.09
C PRO A 304 33.41 8.89 -12.09
N GLU A 305 33.29 7.92 -12.99
CA GLU A 305 32.31 7.86 -14.05
C GLU A 305 30.88 7.71 -13.49
N VAL A 306 30.72 6.90 -12.44
CA VAL A 306 29.43 6.76 -11.73
C VAL A 306 29.05 8.07 -11.04
N LYS A 307 30.02 8.75 -10.41
CA LYS A 307 29.78 10.05 -9.77
C LYS A 307 29.34 11.11 -10.79
N GLU A 308 30.00 11.13 -11.94
CA GLU A 308 29.68 12.04 -13.03
C GLU A 308 28.30 11.73 -13.61
N TYR A 309 27.95 10.47 -13.80
CA TYR A 309 26.62 10.06 -14.24
C TYR A 309 25.50 10.59 -13.32
N ILE A 310 25.64 10.42 -11.99
CA ILE A 310 24.65 10.91 -11.02
C ILE A 310 24.50 12.44 -11.12
N ARG A 311 25.62 13.16 -11.08
CA ARG A 311 25.63 14.63 -11.14
C ARG A 311 25.04 15.14 -12.44
N ASN A 312 25.50 14.63 -13.58
CA ASN A 312 25.09 15.10 -14.90
C ASN A 312 23.66 14.69 -15.24
N GLY A 313 23.21 13.51 -14.81
CA GLY A 313 21.83 13.05 -14.95
C GLY A 313 20.84 13.95 -14.21
N CYS A 314 21.13 14.26 -12.94
CA CYS A 314 20.28 15.17 -12.16
C CYS A 314 20.28 16.60 -12.74
N ALA A 315 21.44 17.10 -13.19
CA ALA A 315 21.53 18.38 -13.88
C ALA A 315 20.75 18.39 -15.22
N PHE A 316 20.76 17.27 -15.94
CA PHE A 316 20.00 17.12 -17.18
C PHE A 316 18.49 17.20 -16.91
N LEU A 317 17.98 16.46 -15.92
CA LEU A 317 16.57 16.51 -15.53
C LEU A 317 16.16 17.92 -15.08
N ALA A 318 16.97 18.56 -14.23
CA ALA A 318 16.70 19.93 -13.80
C ALA A 318 16.60 20.92 -14.97
N ARG A 319 17.45 20.78 -16.01
CA ARG A 319 17.39 21.62 -17.22
C ARG A 319 16.17 21.32 -18.09
N LYS A 320 15.83 20.03 -18.22
CA LYS A 320 14.82 19.56 -19.16
C LYS A 320 13.40 19.57 -18.59
N ALA A 321 13.25 19.65 -17.28
CA ALA A 321 11.97 19.77 -16.58
C ALA A 321 12.05 20.89 -15.52
N PRO A 322 12.21 22.16 -15.93
CA PRO A 322 12.50 23.29 -15.03
C PRO A 322 11.38 23.58 -14.00
N GLY A 323 10.16 23.05 -14.20
CA GLY A 323 9.04 23.23 -13.28
C GLY A 323 8.96 22.23 -12.12
N LEU A 324 9.87 21.25 -12.03
CA LEU A 324 9.94 20.30 -10.92
C LEU A 324 10.06 21.02 -9.56
N GLY A 325 9.47 20.42 -8.53
CA GLY A 325 9.69 20.81 -7.13
C GLY A 325 11.04 20.34 -6.61
N GLY A 326 11.53 19.20 -7.11
CA GLY A 326 12.84 18.69 -6.76
C GLY A 326 12.90 17.16 -6.69
N PHE A 327 13.77 16.67 -5.81
CA PHE A 327 14.11 15.26 -5.68
C PHE A 327 14.02 14.80 -4.23
N ILE A 328 13.45 13.62 -4.00
CA ILE A 328 13.45 12.93 -2.71
C ILE A 328 14.36 11.71 -2.84
N THR A 329 15.23 11.46 -1.87
CA THR A 329 16.17 10.34 -1.94
C THR A 329 16.06 9.44 -0.72
N ILE A 330 16.10 8.14 -0.99
CA ILE A 330 16.52 7.13 -0.02
C ILE A 330 17.80 6.54 -0.58
N THR A 331 18.81 6.45 0.27
CA THR A 331 20.17 6.04 -0.12
C THR A 331 20.63 4.79 0.63
N ALA A 332 19.80 4.26 1.53
CA ALA A 332 19.99 3.02 2.26
C ALA A 332 18.73 2.16 2.20
N SER A 333 18.88 0.85 2.34
CA SER A 333 17.81 -0.16 2.33
C SER A 333 17.09 -0.39 1.00
N GLU A 334 16.22 0.47 0.48
CA GLU A 334 15.17 0.03 -0.48
C GLU A 334 15.67 -0.69 -1.74
N ASN A 335 16.66 -0.11 -2.42
CA ASN A 335 17.26 -0.66 -3.62
C ASN A 335 18.78 -0.70 -3.49
N LEU A 336 19.42 -1.62 -4.22
CA LEU A 336 20.88 -1.69 -4.32
C LEU A 336 21.40 -0.50 -5.15
N THR A 337 21.60 0.64 -4.49
CA THR A 337 21.99 1.90 -5.17
C THR A 337 23.46 2.26 -5.01
N ASN A 338 24.07 1.78 -3.94
CA ASN A 338 25.47 1.97 -3.65
C ASN A 338 25.96 0.77 -2.80
N CYS A 339 27.27 0.65 -2.61
CA CYS A 339 27.84 -0.54 -1.96
C CYS A 339 27.34 -0.77 -0.53
N TYR A 340 26.91 0.29 0.17
CA TYR A 340 26.43 0.25 1.55
C TYR A 340 24.91 0.21 1.69
N SER A 341 24.16 0.34 0.58
CA SER A 341 22.69 0.43 0.62
C SER A 341 22.04 -0.83 1.19
N ARG A 342 22.56 -2.02 0.85
CA ARG A 342 22.00 -3.32 1.25
C ARG A 342 22.94 -4.15 2.12
N THR A 343 24.19 -3.73 2.25
CA THR A 343 25.26 -4.50 2.89
C THR A 343 25.81 -3.77 4.10
N ALA A 344 25.86 -4.48 5.23
CA ALA A 344 26.42 -3.94 6.46
C ALA A 344 27.93 -3.65 6.32
N PRO A 345 28.47 -2.64 7.04
CA PRO A 345 29.84 -2.20 6.82
C PRO A 345 30.94 -3.26 7.00
N ASP A 346 30.74 -4.19 7.92
CA ASP A 346 31.64 -5.32 8.19
C ASP A 346 31.64 -6.39 7.09
N ARG A 347 30.71 -6.31 6.13
CA ARG A 347 30.51 -7.32 5.07
C ARG A 347 30.82 -6.82 3.67
N ILE A 348 31.25 -5.56 3.53
CA ILE A 348 31.58 -4.97 2.22
C ILE A 348 32.78 -5.68 1.60
N LYS A 349 32.60 -6.19 0.39
CA LYS A 349 33.65 -6.82 -0.41
C LYS A 349 34.23 -5.88 -1.47
N CYS A 350 33.52 -4.81 -1.84
CA CYS A 350 34.03 -3.83 -2.78
C CYS A 350 35.34 -3.18 -2.29
N GLU A 351 36.45 -3.44 -3.00
CA GLU A 351 37.81 -3.00 -2.64
C GLU A 351 37.98 -1.48 -2.48
N ARG A 352 37.12 -0.70 -3.15
CA ARG A 352 37.08 0.76 -3.07
C ARG A 352 36.28 1.23 -1.86
N CYS A 353 35.04 0.74 -1.71
CA CYS A 353 34.14 1.19 -0.67
C CYS A 353 34.50 0.65 0.72
N LYS A 354 35.17 -0.50 0.85
CA LYS A 354 35.65 -1.02 2.14
C LYS A 354 36.67 -0.11 2.84
N LYS A 355 37.27 0.84 2.09
CA LYS A 355 38.22 1.86 2.61
C LYS A 355 37.52 3.17 3.03
N ARG A 356 36.21 3.24 2.85
CA ARG A 356 35.36 4.41 3.14
C ARG A 356 34.33 4.00 4.17
N SER A 357 33.85 4.95 4.95
CA SER A 357 32.76 4.71 5.89
C SER A 357 31.40 4.69 5.19
N PHE A 358 30.42 4.06 5.85
CA PHE A 358 29.00 4.13 5.48
C PHE A 358 28.55 5.58 5.29
N ALA A 359 28.84 6.44 6.28
CA ALA A 359 28.42 7.84 6.27
C ALA A 359 28.98 8.63 5.07
N GLU A 360 30.25 8.42 4.71
CA GLU A 360 30.88 9.10 3.56
C GLU A 360 30.25 8.71 2.22
N VAL A 361 29.87 7.43 2.05
CA VAL A 361 29.26 6.97 0.79
C VAL A 361 27.82 7.48 0.68
N ILE A 362 27.03 7.37 1.75
CA ILE A 362 25.65 7.83 1.78
C ILE A 362 25.56 9.36 1.58
N ALA A 363 26.41 10.13 2.27
CA ALA A 363 26.46 11.58 2.10
C ALA A 363 26.95 11.99 0.70
N GLU A 364 27.90 11.26 0.11
CA GLU A 364 28.39 11.55 -1.23
C GLU A 364 27.31 11.39 -2.31
N VAL A 365 26.47 10.34 -2.24
CA VAL A 365 25.38 10.17 -3.21
C VAL A 365 24.42 11.35 -3.17
N ASN A 366 23.96 11.74 -1.98
CA ASN A 366 23.09 12.91 -1.80
C ASN A 366 23.75 14.21 -2.27
N ARG A 367 25.05 14.39 -1.98
CA ARG A 367 25.82 15.55 -2.44
C ARG A 367 25.90 15.62 -3.96
N LEU A 368 26.14 14.50 -4.65
CA LEU A 368 26.24 14.47 -6.12
C LEU A 368 24.92 14.84 -6.79
N ILE A 369 23.80 14.35 -6.25
CA ILE A 369 22.45 14.72 -6.69
C ILE A 369 22.25 16.23 -6.50
N TYR A 370 22.52 16.74 -5.29
CA TYR A 370 22.44 18.16 -4.98
C TYR A 370 23.30 19.03 -5.90
N GLU A 371 24.58 18.70 -6.10
CA GLU A 371 25.49 19.43 -7.00
C GLU A 371 24.95 19.48 -8.43
N GLY A 372 24.37 18.38 -8.92
CA GLY A 372 23.74 18.33 -10.24
C GLY A 372 22.59 19.31 -10.35
N VAL A 373 21.66 19.27 -9.38
CA VAL A 373 20.48 20.14 -9.34
C VAL A 373 20.86 21.61 -9.15
N SER A 374 21.69 21.91 -8.15
CA SER A 374 22.08 23.28 -7.79
C SER A 374 22.94 23.96 -8.86
N SER A 375 23.58 23.19 -9.76
CA SER A 375 24.27 23.76 -10.93
C SER A 375 23.34 24.37 -11.97
N VAL A 376 22.03 24.10 -11.87
CA VAL A 376 21.01 24.48 -12.86
C VAL A 376 19.88 25.30 -12.23
N SER A 377 19.42 24.94 -11.04
CA SER A 377 18.27 25.56 -10.38
C SER A 377 18.54 25.82 -8.90
N SER A 378 18.23 27.04 -8.46
CA SER A 378 18.16 27.41 -7.03
C SER A 378 16.81 27.06 -6.38
N ASP A 379 15.80 26.77 -7.19
CA ASP A 379 14.41 26.63 -6.72
C ASP A 379 14.05 25.17 -6.42
N MET A 380 14.69 24.22 -7.12
CA MET A 380 14.48 22.80 -6.93
C MET A 380 15.13 22.31 -5.63
N LYS A 381 14.37 21.58 -4.83
CA LYS A 381 14.82 21.07 -3.52
C LYS A 381 15.41 19.67 -3.66
N VAL A 382 16.44 19.37 -2.89
CA VAL A 382 16.91 17.99 -2.69
C VAL A 382 16.61 17.61 -1.25
N ILE A 383 15.74 16.62 -1.07
CA ILE A 383 15.24 16.15 0.21
C ILE A 383 15.88 14.78 0.46
N ALA A 384 16.87 14.75 1.36
CA ALA A 384 17.51 13.51 1.78
C ALA A 384 16.73 12.89 2.93
N TRP A 385 16.05 11.78 2.67
CA TRP A 385 15.35 11.04 3.71
C TRP A 385 16.34 10.17 4.48
N SER A 386 16.38 10.36 5.80
CA SER A 386 17.23 9.60 6.73
C SER A 386 16.85 8.12 6.89
N TRP A 387 15.90 7.63 6.10
CA TRP A 387 15.44 6.25 6.13
C TRP A 387 16.62 5.26 6.07
N ALA A 388 16.64 4.34 7.04
CA ALA A 388 17.66 3.31 7.17
C ALA A 388 19.12 3.80 7.31
N TRP A 389 19.35 5.05 7.70
CA TRP A 389 20.68 5.55 8.07
C TRP A 389 21.15 5.04 9.45
N LYS A 390 20.23 4.48 10.25
CA LYS A 390 20.50 3.83 11.54
C LYS A 390 21.19 4.79 12.52
N ASP A 391 22.20 4.31 13.25
CA ASP A 391 23.00 5.07 14.20
C ASP A 391 23.95 6.09 13.53
N GLN A 392 24.04 6.09 12.19
CA GLN A 392 24.94 6.97 11.45
C GLN A 392 24.30 8.29 10.99
N THR A 393 23.02 8.53 11.30
CA THR A 393 22.27 9.70 10.87
C THR A 393 23.01 11.01 11.16
N GLU A 394 23.53 11.20 12.38
CA GLU A 394 24.26 12.43 12.72
C GLU A 394 25.56 12.61 11.93
N ASN A 395 26.29 11.52 11.68
CA ASN A 395 27.54 11.55 10.91
C ASN A 395 27.29 11.88 9.44
N ILE A 396 26.19 11.35 8.89
CA ILE A 396 25.76 11.66 7.51
C ILE A 396 25.37 13.14 7.41
N VAL A 397 24.51 13.65 8.32
CA VAL A 397 24.07 15.06 8.31
C VAL A 397 25.26 16.02 8.38
N LYS A 398 26.29 15.72 9.18
CA LYS A 398 27.53 16.53 9.23
C LYS A 398 28.23 16.63 7.87
N LEU A 399 28.14 15.61 7.02
CA LEU A 399 28.79 15.56 5.71
C LEU A 399 27.91 16.12 4.56
N LEU A 400 26.59 16.26 4.73
CA LEU A 400 25.68 16.75 3.69
C LEU A 400 25.87 18.25 3.38
N PRO A 401 25.78 18.71 2.12
CA PRO A 401 25.73 20.14 1.80
C PRO A 401 24.59 20.88 2.52
N PRO A 402 24.79 22.13 3.02
CA PRO A 402 23.76 22.87 3.75
C PRO A 402 22.44 23.13 2.98
N GLY A 403 22.48 23.13 1.64
CA GLY A 403 21.29 23.32 0.80
C GLY A 403 20.39 22.09 0.66
N ILE A 404 20.76 20.95 1.24
CA ILE A 404 19.91 19.76 1.29
C ILE A 404 18.93 19.88 2.45
N THR A 405 17.68 19.50 2.23
CA THR A 405 16.69 19.32 3.31
C THR A 405 16.83 17.90 3.88
N VAL A 406 16.91 17.76 5.21
CA VAL A 406 16.92 16.44 5.87
C VAL A 406 15.52 16.06 6.30
N MET A 407 14.99 14.96 5.77
CA MET A 407 13.68 14.43 6.16
C MET A 407 13.84 13.23 7.10
N GLY A 408 13.05 13.17 8.15
CA GLY A 408 13.02 12.04 9.10
C GLY A 408 11.59 11.56 9.34
N VAL A 409 11.44 10.26 9.61
CA VAL A 409 10.15 9.68 10.03
C VAL A 409 9.85 10.18 11.43
N SER A 410 8.74 10.88 11.62
CA SER A 410 8.46 11.60 12.85
C SER A 410 8.34 10.65 14.05
N GLU A 411 7.64 9.55 13.87
CA GLU A 411 7.35 8.51 14.85
C GLU A 411 8.55 7.60 15.16
N GLU A 412 9.66 7.71 14.42
CA GLU A 412 10.82 6.84 14.62
C GLU A 412 11.43 6.99 16.02
N GLY A 413 11.58 5.85 16.70
CA GLY A 413 12.12 5.78 18.06
C GLY A 413 11.11 6.06 19.16
N VAL A 414 9.82 6.20 18.86
CA VAL A 414 8.77 6.17 19.90
C VAL A 414 8.64 4.74 20.44
N THR A 415 8.74 4.59 21.75
CA THR A 415 8.49 3.32 22.47
C THR A 415 7.10 3.33 23.09
N LYS A 416 6.39 2.20 23.05
CA LYS A 416 5.05 2.04 23.63
C LYS A 416 4.90 0.67 24.26
N ASN A 417 4.19 0.57 25.38
CA ASN A 417 3.77 -0.71 25.95
C ASN A 417 2.34 -1.03 25.53
N ILE A 418 2.11 -2.21 24.96
CA ILE A 418 0.81 -2.66 24.45
C ILE A 418 0.58 -4.08 24.96
N GLY A 419 -0.46 -4.27 25.77
CA GLY A 419 -0.75 -5.57 26.38
C GLY A 419 0.39 -6.15 27.22
N GLY A 420 1.24 -5.31 27.82
CA GLY A 420 2.43 -5.72 28.58
C GLY A 420 3.70 -5.93 27.74
N VAL A 421 3.62 -5.81 26.41
CA VAL A 421 4.77 -5.95 25.50
C VAL A 421 5.29 -4.57 25.11
N GLU A 422 6.58 -4.32 25.29
CA GLU A 422 7.25 -3.11 24.81
C GLU A 422 7.56 -3.24 23.32
N THR A 423 7.19 -2.23 22.54
CA THR A 423 7.45 -2.12 21.10
C THR A 423 8.02 -0.74 20.77
N SER A 424 8.63 -0.61 19.60
CA SER A 424 9.17 0.65 19.09
C SER A 424 8.81 0.85 17.64
N VAL A 425 8.60 2.10 17.24
CA VAL A 425 8.27 2.46 15.87
C VAL A 425 9.52 2.76 15.06
N ILE A 426 9.52 2.26 13.83
CA ILE A 426 10.48 2.64 12.78
C ILE A 426 9.74 3.44 11.70
N ASP A 427 8.59 2.96 11.23
CA ASP A 427 7.72 3.65 10.28
C ASP A 427 6.27 3.14 10.35
N TYR A 428 5.37 3.80 9.62
CA TYR A 428 4.00 3.39 9.34
C TYR A 428 3.15 3.28 10.60
N SER A 429 3.04 4.36 11.38
CA SER A 429 2.14 4.35 12.54
C SER A 429 1.28 5.61 12.65
N ILE A 430 -0.01 5.38 12.90
CA ILE A 430 -0.96 6.33 13.48
C ILE A 430 -1.25 5.94 14.94
N SER A 431 -1.23 4.65 15.31
CA SER A 431 -1.53 4.23 16.70
C SER A 431 -0.45 4.62 17.71
N VAL A 432 0.76 4.91 17.23
CA VAL A 432 1.90 5.34 18.03
C VAL A 432 2.31 6.75 17.61
N VAL A 433 1.96 7.70 18.46
CA VAL A 433 2.09 9.14 18.19
C VAL A 433 3.51 9.63 18.42
N GLY A 434 4.11 10.26 17.41
CA GLY A 434 5.40 10.96 17.50
C GLY A 434 5.28 12.43 17.93
N PRO A 435 6.37 13.23 17.81
CA PRO A 435 7.67 12.82 17.30
C PRO A 435 8.51 12.01 18.31
N GLY A 436 9.23 11.01 17.80
CA GLY A 436 10.18 10.20 18.55
C GLY A 436 11.55 10.85 18.72
N SER A 437 12.35 10.30 19.63
CA SER A 437 13.65 10.86 20.00
C SER A 437 14.65 10.85 18.82
N HIS A 438 14.58 9.85 17.94
CA HIS A 438 15.43 9.75 16.77
C HIS A 438 15.14 10.88 15.77
N ALA A 439 13.86 11.13 15.47
CA ALA A 439 13.42 12.19 14.58
C ALA A 439 13.85 13.57 15.09
N ILE A 440 13.60 13.84 16.37
CA ILE A 440 13.98 15.10 17.01
C ILE A 440 15.50 15.32 16.95
N SER A 441 16.31 14.29 17.24
CA SER A 441 17.78 14.42 17.16
C SER A 441 18.22 14.76 15.74
N THR A 442 17.66 14.05 14.74
CA THR A 442 17.93 14.28 13.32
C THR A 442 17.66 15.73 12.91
N TRP A 443 16.48 16.27 13.25
CA TRP A 443 16.12 17.64 12.90
C TRP A 443 16.98 18.69 13.63
N ARG A 444 17.31 18.46 14.91
CA ARG A 444 18.25 19.34 15.65
C ARG A 444 19.61 19.40 14.96
N LYS A 445 20.15 18.25 14.54
CA LYS A 445 21.43 18.20 13.81
C LYS A 445 21.39 18.90 12.46
N ALA A 446 20.27 18.81 11.74
CA ALA A 446 20.09 19.59 10.52
C ALA A 446 20.12 21.10 10.83
N LYS A 447 19.36 21.55 11.84
CA LYS A 447 19.31 22.97 12.26
C LYS A 447 20.66 23.50 12.77
N GLU A 448 21.44 22.71 13.49
CA GLU A 448 22.82 23.06 13.91
C GLU A 448 23.73 23.41 12.71
N LYS A 449 23.44 22.87 11.52
CA LYS A 449 24.16 23.15 10.27
C LYS A 449 23.46 24.18 9.37
N ASN A 450 22.43 24.86 9.88
CA ASN A 450 21.57 25.78 9.11
C ASN A 450 20.90 25.09 7.90
N MET A 451 20.64 23.79 8.00
CA MET A 451 19.88 23.04 7.00
C MET A 451 18.40 23.14 7.28
N ARG A 452 17.60 22.94 6.24
CA ARG A 452 16.17 22.70 6.38
C ARG A 452 15.90 21.29 6.87
N ALA A 453 14.79 21.12 7.57
CA ALA A 453 14.35 19.81 8.04
C ALA A 453 12.88 19.56 7.70
N MET A 454 12.52 18.30 7.53
CA MET A 454 11.17 17.89 7.12
C MET A 454 10.70 16.68 7.93
N ALA A 455 9.42 16.64 8.28
CA ALA A 455 8.81 15.48 8.92
C ALA A 455 8.09 14.60 7.89
N LYS A 456 8.32 13.29 7.91
CA LYS A 456 7.46 12.30 7.26
C LYS A 456 6.54 11.69 8.31
N ILE A 457 5.24 11.62 8.02
CA ILE A 457 4.21 11.02 8.89
C ILE A 457 3.27 10.11 8.11
N GLN A 458 2.39 9.42 8.81
CA GLN A 458 1.16 8.84 8.26
C GLN A 458 -0.03 9.70 8.70
N ALA A 459 -0.65 10.45 7.78
CA ALA A 459 -1.82 11.28 8.11
C ALA A 459 -3.15 10.58 7.79
N ASN A 460 -3.29 10.05 6.58
CA ASN A 460 -4.52 9.36 6.16
C ASN A 460 -4.57 7.93 6.66
N CYS A 461 -3.62 7.13 6.19
CA CYS A 461 -3.57 5.69 6.37
C CYS A 461 -2.16 5.22 6.66
N THR A 462 -2.07 3.95 7.03
CA THR A 462 -0.85 3.23 7.42
C THR A 462 -1.08 1.74 7.16
N TRP A 463 -0.02 0.91 7.16
CA TRP A 463 -0.14 -0.55 7.07
C TRP A 463 -0.85 -1.21 8.27
N GLU A 464 -1.15 -0.45 9.33
CA GLU A 464 -2.07 -0.88 10.39
C GLU A 464 -3.52 -1.09 9.87
N CYS A 465 -3.92 -0.44 8.77
CA CYS A 465 -5.02 -0.84 7.88
C CYS A 465 -5.14 0.16 6.72
N ALA A 466 -4.70 -0.23 5.53
CA ALA A 466 -4.64 0.60 4.33
C ALA A 466 -5.80 0.36 3.35
N SER A 467 -6.74 -0.51 3.69
CA SER A 467 -7.89 -0.89 2.84
C SER A 467 -9.03 0.14 2.85
N VAL A 468 -8.77 1.33 3.38
CA VAL A 468 -9.67 2.46 3.43
C VAL A 468 -8.87 3.71 3.04
N PRO A 469 -9.52 4.78 2.57
CA PRO A 469 -8.81 5.99 2.17
C PRO A 469 -8.22 6.79 3.35
N PHE A 470 -8.78 6.68 4.56
CA PHE A 470 -8.23 7.26 5.79
C PHE A 470 -8.76 6.55 7.05
N ILE A 471 -8.04 6.69 8.17
CA ILE A 471 -8.41 6.17 9.49
C ILE A 471 -8.97 7.32 10.36
N PRO A 472 -10.22 7.24 10.88
CA PRO A 472 -10.85 8.33 11.65
C PRO A 472 -10.35 8.47 13.10
N ALA A 473 -9.06 8.19 13.34
CA ALA A 473 -8.37 8.35 14.62
C ALA A 473 -7.83 9.79 14.77
N PHE A 474 -8.70 10.79 14.60
CA PHE A 474 -8.32 12.20 14.45
C PHE A 474 -7.60 12.76 15.68
N ASP A 475 -7.94 12.30 16.90
CA ASP A 475 -7.24 12.73 18.11
C ASP A 475 -5.76 12.30 18.13
N LEU A 476 -5.41 11.15 17.53
CA LEU A 476 -4.01 10.70 17.42
C LEU A 476 -3.23 11.54 16.41
N VAL A 477 -3.81 11.76 15.22
CA VAL A 477 -3.18 12.57 14.16
C VAL A 477 -3.01 14.03 14.61
N TYR A 478 -4.03 14.61 15.26
CA TYR A 478 -3.96 15.95 15.83
C TYR A 478 -2.81 16.07 16.84
N LYS A 479 -2.69 15.14 17.79
CA LYS A 479 -1.60 15.12 18.78
C LYS A 479 -0.23 15.02 18.12
N HIS A 480 -0.09 14.19 17.10
CA HIS A 480 1.17 14.00 16.37
C HIS A 480 1.61 15.29 15.70
N VAL A 481 0.73 15.89 14.90
CA VAL A 481 1.05 17.13 14.17
C VAL A 481 1.27 18.30 15.11
N LYS A 482 0.48 18.41 16.18
CA LYS A 482 0.71 19.39 17.24
C LYS A 482 2.12 19.25 17.83
N GLY A 483 2.53 18.03 18.19
CA GLY A 483 3.86 17.76 18.73
C GLY A 483 4.99 18.11 17.76
N ILE A 484 4.78 17.94 16.45
CA ILE A 484 5.74 18.36 15.41
C ILE A 484 5.85 19.89 15.38
N ILE A 485 4.74 20.61 15.31
CA ILE A 485 4.73 22.08 15.24
C ILE A 485 5.37 22.70 16.48
N GLU A 486 5.07 22.16 17.68
CA GLU A 486 5.64 22.61 18.95
C GLU A 486 7.16 22.45 19.03
N THR A 487 7.77 21.55 18.24
CA THR A 487 9.24 21.44 18.20
C THR A 487 9.90 22.66 17.57
N ASN A 488 9.22 23.34 16.63
CA ASN A 488 9.79 24.40 15.79
C ASN A 488 11.10 23.99 15.07
N LEU A 489 11.25 22.69 14.77
CA LEU A 489 12.46 22.14 14.15
C LEU A 489 12.31 21.81 12.66
N VAL A 490 11.10 21.84 12.11
CA VAL A 490 10.81 21.39 10.74
C VAL A 490 10.17 22.51 9.91
N ASP A 491 10.49 22.53 8.62
CA ASP A 491 10.08 23.55 7.65
C ASP A 491 9.06 23.02 6.62
N GLY A 492 8.87 21.69 6.59
CA GLY A 492 7.98 21.01 5.66
C GLY A 492 7.46 19.69 6.24
N ILE A 493 6.42 19.15 5.62
CA ILE A 493 5.80 17.89 6.02
C ILE A 493 5.38 17.03 4.81
N MET A 494 5.64 15.72 4.93
CA MET A 494 5.23 14.70 3.99
C MET A 494 4.21 13.80 4.70
N MET A 495 2.95 13.83 4.24
CA MET A 495 1.80 13.32 5.00
C MET A 495 1.40 11.88 4.63
N GLY A 496 2.29 11.15 3.98
CA GLY A 496 2.09 9.75 3.63
C GLY A 496 3.29 9.17 2.89
N TRP A 497 3.12 7.94 2.42
CA TRP A 497 4.05 7.30 1.47
C TRP A 497 3.22 6.75 0.31
N THR A 498 3.45 5.50 -0.10
CA THR A 498 2.76 4.88 -1.25
C THR A 498 1.26 4.64 -1.05
N LEU A 499 0.75 4.76 0.18
CA LEU A 499 -0.64 4.47 0.56
C LEU A 499 -1.71 5.41 -0.01
N GLY A 500 -1.32 6.43 -0.78
CA GLY A 500 -2.23 7.38 -1.39
C GLY A 500 -2.63 8.55 -0.48
N GLY A 501 -2.68 9.75 -1.04
CA GLY A 501 -3.01 10.98 -0.35
C GLY A 501 -4.48 11.37 -0.47
N TYR A 502 -5.44 10.51 -0.09
CA TYR A 502 -6.87 10.86 -0.19
C TYR A 502 -7.21 12.24 0.43
N PRO A 503 -8.01 13.11 -0.22
CA PRO A 503 -8.41 14.41 0.32
C PRO A 503 -9.42 14.27 1.48
N SER A 504 -9.00 13.62 2.56
CA SER A 504 -9.82 13.26 3.72
C SER A 504 -10.14 14.45 4.62
N PHE A 505 -11.08 14.23 5.57
CA PHE A 505 -11.24 15.11 6.73
C PHE A 505 -9.92 15.36 7.46
N THR A 506 -9.05 14.35 7.57
CA THR A 506 -7.74 14.51 8.20
C THR A 506 -6.91 15.57 7.50
N LEU A 507 -6.77 15.50 6.17
CA LEU A 507 -5.96 16.49 5.44
C LEU A 507 -6.59 17.90 5.47
N ILE A 508 -7.92 17.99 5.43
CA ILE A 508 -8.65 19.26 5.59
C ILE A 508 -8.34 19.88 6.97
N MET A 509 -8.46 19.08 8.04
CA MET A 509 -8.15 19.50 9.40
C MET A 509 -6.69 19.97 9.52
N LEU A 510 -5.74 19.22 8.93
CA LEU A 510 -4.33 19.56 8.97
C LEU A 510 -4.04 20.89 8.25
N ASN A 511 -4.71 21.18 7.14
CA ASN A 511 -4.56 22.47 6.46
C ASN A 511 -4.88 23.65 7.40
N TYR A 512 -5.98 23.58 8.14
CA TYR A 512 -6.32 24.61 9.14
C TYR A 512 -5.31 24.70 10.28
N MET A 513 -4.69 23.58 10.68
CA MET A 513 -3.59 23.61 11.66
C MET A 513 -2.35 24.34 11.12
N PHE A 514 -2.12 24.30 9.81
CA PHE A 514 -0.93 24.87 9.19
C PHE A 514 -1.06 26.37 8.90
N GLU A 515 -2.24 26.85 8.55
CA GLU A 515 -2.49 28.27 8.20
C GLU A 515 -2.56 29.21 9.42
N ALA A 516 -2.78 28.67 10.62
CA ALA A 516 -3.19 29.47 11.75
C ALA A 516 -1.99 30.12 12.47
N LYS A 517 -2.08 31.44 12.71
CA LYS A 517 -1.12 32.17 13.56
C LYS A 517 -1.03 31.58 14.98
N ASN A 518 -2.16 31.09 15.49
CA ASN A 518 -2.26 30.27 16.70
C ASN A 518 -2.95 28.97 16.29
N MET A 519 -2.34 27.83 16.61
CA MET A 519 -2.90 26.53 16.25
C MET A 519 -4.29 26.32 16.87
N PRO A 520 -5.32 25.96 16.08
CA PRO A 520 -6.65 25.67 16.60
C PRO A 520 -6.63 24.41 17.48
N THR A 521 -7.54 24.40 18.45
CA THR A 521 -7.90 23.20 19.19
C THR A 521 -8.62 22.21 18.28
N LEU A 522 -8.64 20.93 18.69
CA LEU A 522 -9.35 19.91 17.93
C LEU A 522 -10.86 20.19 17.86
N ASP A 523 -11.46 20.78 18.89
CA ASP A 523 -12.89 21.09 18.85
C ASP A 523 -13.20 22.27 17.89
N GLU A 524 -12.35 23.31 17.85
CA GLU A 524 -12.46 24.40 16.87
C GLU A 524 -12.35 23.88 15.42
N LEU A 525 -11.47 22.89 15.17
CA LEU A 525 -11.35 22.26 13.85
C LEU A 525 -12.64 21.57 13.41
N TYR A 526 -13.36 20.94 14.33
CA TYR A 526 -14.66 20.33 14.02
C TYR A 526 -15.73 21.39 13.78
N GLU A 527 -15.72 22.49 14.53
CA GLU A 527 -16.63 23.63 14.32
C GLU A 527 -16.45 24.31 12.98
N MET A 528 -15.22 24.28 12.42
CA MET A 528 -14.94 24.83 11.08
C MET A 528 -15.51 24.00 9.93
N ILE A 529 -15.72 22.69 10.13
CA ILE A 529 -16.00 21.74 9.04
C ILE A 529 -17.41 21.15 9.17
N PHE A 530 -17.89 20.93 10.38
CA PHE A 530 -19.14 20.24 10.65
C PHE A 530 -20.21 21.17 11.21
N SER A 531 -21.48 20.83 10.98
CA SER A 531 -22.59 21.57 11.56
C SER A 531 -22.69 21.34 13.08
N PRO A 532 -23.09 22.33 13.90
CA PRO A 532 -23.14 22.17 15.36
C PRO A 532 -23.96 20.97 15.86
N LYS A 533 -24.95 20.52 15.08
CA LYS A 533 -25.83 19.39 15.40
C LYS A 533 -25.09 18.04 15.42
N ILE A 534 -24.02 17.90 14.64
CA ILE A 534 -23.36 16.62 14.38
C ILE A 534 -22.03 16.45 15.15
N ILE A 535 -21.43 17.57 15.57
CA ILE A 535 -20.14 17.62 16.26
C ILE A 535 -20.12 16.71 17.50
N PRO A 536 -21.13 16.71 18.40
CA PRO A 536 -21.07 15.87 19.60
C PRO A 536 -20.91 14.38 19.28
N GLN A 537 -21.62 13.88 18.27
CA GLN A 537 -21.58 12.48 17.86
C GLN A 537 -20.24 12.14 17.20
N ILE A 538 -19.78 12.93 16.23
CA ILE A 538 -18.52 12.64 15.51
C ILE A 538 -17.32 12.77 16.45
N ARG A 539 -17.29 13.79 17.34
CA ARG A 539 -16.21 13.93 18.34
C ARG A 539 -16.15 12.71 19.26
N LYS A 540 -17.30 12.26 19.77
CA LYS A 540 -17.36 11.10 20.66
C LYS A 540 -16.95 9.82 19.93
N ALA A 541 -17.43 9.61 18.69
CA ALA A 541 -17.03 8.49 17.86
C ALA A 541 -15.52 8.48 17.57
N SER A 542 -14.95 9.61 17.12
CA SER A 542 -13.52 9.72 16.80
C SER A 542 -12.62 9.54 18.01
N LYS A 543 -13.05 10.01 19.19
CA LYS A 543 -12.35 9.73 20.44
C LYS A 543 -12.30 8.23 20.72
N LEU A 544 -13.43 7.52 20.57
CA LEU A 544 -13.49 6.05 20.73
C LEU A 544 -12.63 5.33 19.68
N PHE A 545 -12.63 5.79 18.42
CA PHE A 545 -11.75 5.23 17.38
C PHE A 545 -10.27 5.42 17.74
N SER A 546 -9.90 6.59 18.25
CA SER A 546 -8.53 6.88 18.69
C SER A 546 -8.12 6.04 19.91
N GLU A 547 -9.02 5.85 20.88
CA GLU A 547 -8.82 4.97 22.03
C GLU A 547 -8.68 3.50 21.60
N ALA A 548 -9.56 3.04 20.71
CA ALA A 548 -9.49 1.70 20.13
C ALA A 548 -8.17 1.49 19.39
N PHE A 549 -7.82 2.41 18.49
CA PHE A 549 -6.61 2.30 17.67
C PHE A 549 -5.33 2.33 18.50
N ASN A 550 -5.34 3.02 19.64
CA ASN A 550 -4.25 3.00 20.60
C ASN A 550 -3.98 1.59 21.18
N GLU A 551 -4.91 0.64 21.06
CA GLU A 551 -4.75 -0.76 21.47
C GLU A 551 -4.18 -1.67 20.38
N PHE A 552 -4.01 -1.18 19.15
CA PHE A 552 -3.47 -1.96 18.04
C PHE A 552 -2.12 -2.60 18.44
N PRO A 553 -1.93 -3.92 18.29
CA PRO A 553 -0.70 -4.62 18.69
C PRO A 553 0.44 -4.32 17.70
N PHE A 554 0.95 -3.09 17.76
CA PHE A 554 1.89 -2.58 16.77
C PHE A 554 3.26 -3.25 16.84
N SER A 555 3.66 -3.84 15.72
CA SER A 555 5.05 -4.08 15.36
C SER A 555 5.18 -3.98 13.84
N LEU A 556 6.37 -3.69 13.31
CA LEU A 556 6.56 -3.59 11.86
C LEU A 556 6.19 -4.92 11.16
N GLU A 557 6.52 -6.05 11.77
CA GLU A 557 6.18 -7.37 11.26
C GLU A 557 4.66 -7.62 11.30
N THR A 558 3.96 -7.16 12.35
CA THR A 558 2.50 -7.27 12.44
C THR A 558 1.82 -6.47 11.33
N VAL A 559 2.20 -5.20 11.12
CA VAL A 559 1.57 -4.39 10.08
C VAL A 559 1.81 -4.95 8.68
N TYR A 560 2.93 -5.64 8.47
CA TYR A 560 3.23 -6.31 7.21
C TYR A 560 2.53 -7.65 7.00
N HIS A 561 2.35 -8.47 8.04
CA HIS A 561 1.97 -9.88 7.83
C HIS A 561 0.57 -10.24 8.31
N ALA A 562 0.01 -9.50 9.27
CA ALA A 562 -1.31 -9.80 9.81
C ALA A 562 -2.44 -9.44 8.81
N PRO A 563 -3.64 -10.04 8.96
CA PRO A 563 -4.67 -9.99 7.92
C PRO A 563 -5.44 -8.66 7.86
N GLN A 564 -5.11 -7.64 8.65
CA GLN A 564 -5.90 -6.41 8.76
C GLN A 564 -6.03 -5.62 7.46
N ASN A 565 -5.14 -5.78 6.48
CA ASN A 565 -5.31 -5.16 5.15
C ASN A 565 -6.25 -5.97 4.21
N PHE A 566 -6.50 -7.23 4.52
CA PHE A 566 -7.46 -8.07 3.80
C PHE A 566 -8.79 -8.16 4.53
N GLY A 567 -8.79 -8.03 5.85
CA GLY A 567 -9.96 -8.20 6.70
C GLY A 567 -10.69 -9.49 6.35
N PRO A 568 -12.03 -9.42 6.13
CA PRO A 568 -12.82 -10.57 5.70
C PRO A 568 -12.36 -11.20 4.37
N GLY A 569 -11.60 -10.49 3.52
CA GLY A 569 -11.08 -11.03 2.26
C GLY A 569 -10.03 -12.13 2.41
N ASN A 570 -9.40 -12.31 3.58
CA ASN A 570 -8.46 -13.41 3.82
C ASN A 570 -9.21 -14.73 4.11
N LEU A 571 -8.88 -15.81 3.41
CA LEU A 571 -9.60 -17.09 3.53
C LEU A 571 -9.23 -17.86 4.80
N LEU A 572 -10.14 -18.73 5.25
CA LEU A 572 -9.92 -19.66 6.37
C LEU A 572 -9.70 -21.09 5.85
N PHE A 573 -8.94 -21.87 6.59
CA PHE A 573 -8.59 -23.24 6.21
C PHE A 573 -8.98 -24.25 7.30
N GLU A 574 -9.56 -25.38 6.89
CA GLU A 574 -9.93 -26.51 7.76
C GLU A 574 -8.70 -27.07 8.50
N GLU A 575 -7.54 -27.05 7.86
CA GLU A 575 -6.24 -27.46 8.37
C GLU A 575 -5.21 -26.38 8.07
N LYS A 576 -4.05 -26.41 8.75
CA LYS A 576 -2.99 -25.41 8.56
C LYS A 576 -2.57 -25.33 7.09
N ALA A 577 -2.57 -24.12 6.51
CA ALA A 577 -2.22 -23.95 5.09
C ALA A 577 -0.76 -24.28 4.79
N ASN A 578 0.12 -24.18 5.80
CA ASN A 578 1.57 -24.37 5.69
C ASN A 578 2.25 -23.38 4.73
N PHE A 579 1.69 -22.18 4.61
CA PHE A 579 2.29 -21.03 3.95
C PHE A 579 2.70 -20.00 4.99
N LYS A 580 3.85 -19.35 4.75
CA LYS A 580 4.29 -18.21 5.54
C LYS A 580 3.59 -16.95 5.03
N ALA A 581 3.14 -16.09 5.94
CA ALA A 581 2.61 -14.79 5.56
C ALA A 581 3.65 -13.98 4.76
N THR A 582 3.17 -13.16 3.82
CA THR A 582 4.02 -12.29 2.99
C THR A 582 3.71 -10.82 3.29
N MET A 583 4.71 -9.96 3.12
CA MET A 583 4.61 -8.52 3.37
C MET A 583 3.49 -7.89 2.53
N ILE A 584 2.42 -7.42 3.18
CA ILE A 584 1.25 -6.74 2.58
C ILE A 584 0.65 -7.52 1.40
N GLY A 585 0.73 -8.86 1.43
CA GLY A 585 0.44 -9.69 0.26
C GLY A 585 -0.56 -10.81 0.53
N PHE A 586 -0.13 -11.84 1.27
CA PHE A 586 -0.93 -12.99 1.62
C PHE A 586 -0.74 -13.29 3.11
N PRO A 587 -1.76 -13.09 3.96
CA PRO A 587 -1.68 -13.41 5.38
C PRO A 587 -1.71 -14.93 5.65
N TYR A 588 -2.45 -15.70 4.82
CA TYR A 588 -2.77 -17.12 5.03
C TYR A 588 -3.40 -17.38 6.40
N ASP A 589 -2.87 -18.32 7.18
CA ASP A 589 -3.25 -18.60 8.57
C ASP A 589 -2.03 -18.63 9.51
N ASP A 590 -1.00 -17.83 9.18
CA ASP A 590 0.31 -17.83 9.82
C ASP A 590 0.36 -16.91 11.06
N ILE A 591 -0.35 -17.32 12.11
CA ILE A 591 -0.47 -16.56 13.37
C ILE A 591 0.87 -16.17 13.99
N ASP A 592 1.94 -16.95 13.78
CA ASP A 592 3.27 -16.66 14.32
C ASP A 592 3.91 -15.43 13.65
N SER A 593 3.79 -15.31 12.32
CA SER A 593 4.24 -14.10 11.62
C SER A 593 3.35 -12.89 11.95
N TRP A 594 2.04 -13.09 12.15
CA TRP A 594 1.11 -12.00 12.47
C TRP A 594 1.41 -11.35 13.82
N ARG A 595 1.57 -12.19 14.86
CA ARG A 595 1.79 -11.71 16.24
C ARG A 595 3.22 -11.26 16.48
N HIS A 596 4.19 -11.78 15.71
CA HIS A 596 5.62 -11.51 15.86
C HIS A 596 6.09 -11.63 17.33
N THR A 597 6.29 -10.50 18.02
CA THR A 597 6.76 -10.43 19.42
C THR A 597 5.67 -10.66 20.45
N PHE A 598 4.40 -10.48 20.10
CA PHE A 598 3.29 -10.61 21.04
C PHE A 598 2.99 -12.09 21.35
N PRO A 599 2.79 -12.47 22.63
CA PRO A 599 2.16 -13.74 22.97
C PRO A 599 0.79 -13.88 22.28
N ALA A 600 0.40 -15.09 21.89
CA ALA A 600 -0.79 -15.32 21.08
C ALA A 600 -2.09 -14.85 21.78
N ASP A 601 -2.20 -15.10 23.10
CA ASP A 601 -3.31 -14.65 23.93
C ASP A 601 -3.35 -13.11 24.06
N VAL A 602 -2.19 -12.47 24.25
CA VAL A 602 -2.07 -11.01 24.28
C VAL A 602 -2.47 -10.40 22.94
N PHE A 603 -1.97 -10.95 21.83
CA PHE A 603 -2.28 -10.48 20.48
C PHE A 603 -3.78 -10.54 20.19
N VAL A 604 -4.40 -11.71 20.43
CA VAL A 604 -5.84 -11.92 20.26
C VAL A 604 -6.64 -10.98 21.17
N TYR A 605 -6.22 -10.79 22.42
CA TYR A 605 -6.90 -9.91 23.36
C TYR A 605 -6.81 -8.42 22.97
N GLN A 606 -5.65 -7.95 22.49
CA GLN A 606 -5.49 -6.58 22.01
C GLN A 606 -6.37 -6.31 20.77
N LEU A 607 -6.43 -7.25 19.82
CA LEU A 607 -7.34 -7.15 18.67
C LEU A 607 -8.82 -7.16 19.08
N LYS A 608 -9.17 -7.96 20.11
CA LYS A 608 -10.52 -7.94 20.69
C LYS A 608 -10.85 -6.55 21.21
N LYS A 609 -9.98 -5.99 22.06
CA LYS A 609 -10.16 -4.67 22.68
C LYS A 609 -10.28 -3.56 21.63
N LEU A 610 -9.39 -3.57 20.64
CA LEU A 610 -9.46 -2.71 19.46
C LEU A 610 -10.85 -2.78 18.80
N SER A 611 -11.27 -3.98 18.37
CA SER A 611 -12.53 -4.13 17.62
C SER A 611 -13.79 -3.78 18.44
N GLU A 612 -13.81 -4.13 19.74
CA GLU A 612 -14.96 -3.86 20.62
C GLU A 612 -15.09 -2.38 20.95
N THR A 613 -13.99 -1.70 21.27
CA THR A 613 -14.00 -0.24 21.48
C THR A 613 -14.32 0.51 20.18
N TRP A 614 -13.82 0.03 19.04
CA TRP A 614 -14.17 0.62 17.74
C TRP A 614 -15.66 0.51 17.43
N ARG A 615 -16.28 -0.64 17.74
CA ARG A 615 -17.74 -0.84 17.60
C ARG A 615 -18.54 0.18 18.40
N MET A 616 -18.10 0.54 19.60
CA MET A 616 -18.75 1.58 20.39
C MET A 616 -18.73 2.94 19.68
N GLY A 617 -17.65 3.26 18.96
CA GLY A 617 -17.58 4.47 18.14
C GLY A 617 -18.57 4.46 16.97
N ILE A 618 -18.77 3.31 16.32
CA ILE A 618 -19.77 3.16 15.24
C ILE A 618 -21.19 3.39 15.78
N MET A 619 -21.51 2.91 16.98
CA MET A 619 -22.83 3.09 17.59
C MET A 619 -23.19 4.57 17.76
N GLU A 620 -22.20 5.45 18.00
CA GLU A 620 -22.43 6.90 18.08
C GLU A 620 -22.76 7.52 16.72
N LEU A 621 -22.48 6.83 15.61
CA LEU A 621 -22.70 7.29 14.24
C LEU A 621 -23.99 6.75 13.59
N GLU A 622 -24.73 5.84 14.22
CA GLU A 622 -25.89 5.14 13.62
C GLU A 622 -26.98 6.09 13.10
N ASN A 623 -27.20 7.21 13.79
CA ASN A 623 -28.26 8.18 13.49
C ASN A 623 -27.71 9.53 13.03
N VAL A 624 -26.46 9.55 12.59
CA VAL A 624 -25.80 10.76 12.10
C VAL A 624 -26.30 11.09 10.69
N ASP A 625 -26.54 12.38 10.43
CA ASP A 625 -26.93 12.88 9.13
C ASP A 625 -25.79 12.75 8.11
N ARG A 626 -26.02 11.97 7.05
CA ARG A 626 -25.04 11.63 6.02
C ARG A 626 -25.17 12.47 4.75
N GLU A 627 -25.96 13.54 4.75
CA GLU A 627 -26.05 14.46 3.60
C GLU A 627 -24.70 15.14 3.30
N ASN A 628 -23.86 15.37 4.32
CA ASN A 628 -22.50 15.86 4.14
C ASN A 628 -21.57 14.73 3.66
N PRO A 629 -20.91 14.85 2.50
CA PRO A 629 -20.00 13.83 1.96
C PRO A 629 -18.85 13.44 2.91
N ILE A 630 -18.29 14.40 3.65
CA ILE A 630 -17.21 14.14 4.62
C ILE A 630 -17.72 13.23 5.75
N VAL A 631 -18.95 13.44 6.20
CA VAL A 631 -19.56 12.61 7.23
C VAL A 631 -19.85 11.21 6.69
N ALA A 632 -20.40 11.12 5.48
CA ALA A 632 -20.67 9.84 4.83
C ALA A 632 -19.39 8.99 4.72
N ASP A 633 -18.28 9.61 4.32
CA ASP A 633 -16.96 8.99 4.25
C ASP A 633 -16.45 8.51 5.63
N VAL A 634 -16.59 9.34 6.67
CA VAL A 634 -16.20 8.95 8.04
C VAL A 634 -16.98 7.71 8.50
N VAL A 635 -18.28 7.66 8.23
CA VAL A 635 -19.14 6.52 8.58
C VAL A 635 -18.72 5.26 7.82
N ASP A 636 -18.54 5.35 6.50
CA ASP A 636 -18.15 4.19 5.68
C ASP A 636 -16.77 3.66 6.06
N CYS A 637 -15.78 4.54 6.23
CA CYS A 637 -14.44 4.15 6.64
C CYS A 637 -14.46 3.53 8.04
N ALA A 638 -15.22 4.10 8.99
CA ALA A 638 -15.34 3.54 10.33
C ALA A 638 -15.95 2.12 10.32
N LYS A 639 -17.01 1.90 9.55
CA LYS A 639 -17.65 0.57 9.42
C LYS A 639 -16.75 -0.44 8.71
N ALA A 640 -16.07 -0.03 7.63
CA ALA A 640 -15.12 -0.89 6.94
C ALA A 640 -13.94 -1.28 7.86
N LEU A 641 -13.39 -0.32 8.61
CA LEU A 641 -12.34 -0.59 9.59
C LEU A 641 -12.79 -1.54 10.70
N TYR A 642 -14.04 -1.44 11.16
CA TYR A 642 -14.58 -2.44 12.08
C TYR A 642 -14.62 -3.84 11.47
N CYS A 643 -15.09 -3.99 10.23
CA CYS A 643 -15.07 -5.28 9.53
C CYS A 643 -13.65 -5.84 9.48
N HIS A 644 -12.65 -5.00 9.22
CA HIS A 644 -11.25 -5.38 9.17
C HIS A 644 -10.67 -5.78 10.54
N PHE A 645 -10.83 -4.95 11.56
CA PHE A 645 -10.30 -5.22 12.90
C PHE A 645 -11.00 -6.40 13.57
N ARG A 646 -12.33 -6.46 13.43
CA ARG A 646 -13.11 -7.57 13.97
C ARG A 646 -12.75 -8.86 13.27
N SER A 647 -12.63 -8.85 11.94
CA SER A 647 -12.22 -10.04 11.21
C SER A 647 -10.79 -10.47 11.56
N THR A 648 -9.86 -9.54 11.75
CA THR A 648 -8.50 -9.86 12.17
C THR A 648 -8.48 -10.53 13.56
N TYR A 649 -9.28 -10.04 14.50
CA TYR A 649 -9.50 -10.70 15.80
C TYR A 649 -10.08 -12.11 15.64
N LEU A 650 -11.15 -12.26 14.85
CA LEU A 650 -11.83 -13.53 14.64
C LEU A 650 -10.93 -14.56 13.94
N GLN A 651 -10.14 -14.16 12.96
CA GLN A 651 -9.19 -15.03 12.27
C GLN A 651 -8.05 -15.47 13.20
N ALA A 652 -7.49 -14.56 14.01
CA ALA A 652 -6.49 -14.92 15.00
C ALA A 652 -7.05 -15.92 16.03
N LEU A 653 -8.28 -15.68 16.50
CA LEU A 653 -8.98 -16.59 17.40
C LEU A 653 -9.29 -17.94 16.73
N PHE A 654 -9.74 -17.93 15.47
CA PHE A 654 -10.03 -19.13 14.68
C PHE A 654 -8.79 -20.02 14.58
N VAL A 655 -7.64 -19.47 14.18
CA VAL A 655 -6.39 -20.24 14.03
C VAL A 655 -5.98 -20.86 15.36
N VAL A 656 -5.99 -20.08 16.45
CA VAL A 656 -5.62 -20.57 17.79
C VAL A 656 -6.55 -21.69 18.25
N LYS A 657 -7.87 -21.53 18.05
CA LYS A 657 -8.87 -22.53 18.47
C LYS A 657 -8.87 -23.78 17.62
N ARG A 658 -8.83 -23.63 16.29
CA ARG A 658 -8.75 -24.74 15.34
C ARG A 658 -7.57 -25.63 15.64
N ASP A 659 -6.40 -25.04 15.88
CA ASP A 659 -5.16 -25.79 16.15
C ASP A 659 -5.20 -26.52 17.50
N ARG A 660 -6.12 -26.14 18.41
CA ARG A 660 -6.40 -26.81 19.69
C ARG A 660 -7.57 -27.79 19.63
N GLY A 661 -8.27 -27.89 18.51
CA GLY A 661 -9.49 -28.69 18.38
C GLY A 661 -10.69 -28.12 19.16
N GLU A 662 -10.73 -26.80 19.39
CA GLU A 662 -11.84 -26.13 20.06
C GLU A 662 -12.94 -25.71 19.06
N ASP A 663 -14.15 -25.42 19.57
CA ASP A 663 -15.28 -24.93 18.76
C ASP A 663 -15.00 -23.57 18.11
N VAL A 664 -15.24 -23.51 16.80
CA VAL A 664 -15.04 -22.36 15.91
C VAL A 664 -16.33 -21.91 15.21
N LEU A 665 -17.48 -22.57 15.43
CA LEU A 665 -18.70 -22.32 14.67
C LEU A 665 -19.21 -20.89 14.82
N SER A 666 -19.20 -20.33 16.04
CA SER A 666 -19.62 -18.95 16.26
C SER A 666 -18.71 -17.93 15.56
N ILE A 667 -17.43 -18.26 15.38
CA ILE A 667 -16.45 -17.41 14.70
C ILE A 667 -16.76 -17.38 13.21
N LEU A 668 -17.06 -18.53 12.62
CA LEU A 668 -17.38 -18.66 11.19
C LEU A 668 -18.69 -17.94 10.83
N GLU A 669 -19.70 -18.00 11.69
CA GLU A 669 -20.97 -17.28 11.48
C GLU A 669 -20.77 -15.76 11.55
N GLU A 670 -19.98 -15.27 12.50
CA GLU A 670 -19.69 -13.84 12.61
C GLU A 670 -18.84 -13.34 11.41
N GLU A 671 -17.84 -14.12 10.97
CA GLU A 671 -17.05 -13.81 9.77
C GLU A 671 -17.92 -13.66 8.52
N LYS A 672 -18.97 -14.48 8.35
CA LYS A 672 -19.93 -14.35 7.23
C LYS A 672 -20.66 -13.02 7.26
N SER A 673 -21.14 -12.60 8.43
CA SER A 673 -21.84 -11.32 8.58
C SER A 673 -20.95 -10.14 8.20
N LEU A 674 -19.67 -10.17 8.59
CA LEU A 674 -18.70 -9.13 8.22
C LEU A 674 -18.44 -9.08 6.70
N CYS A 675 -18.46 -10.22 6.01
CA CYS A 675 -18.35 -10.25 4.55
C CYS A 675 -19.50 -9.48 3.89
N LEU A 676 -20.74 -9.73 4.32
CA LEU A 676 -21.92 -9.07 3.76
C LEU A 676 -21.93 -7.58 4.07
N GLU A 677 -21.59 -7.20 5.30
CA GLU A 677 -21.49 -5.80 5.69
C GLU A 677 -20.47 -5.06 4.83
N LEU A 678 -19.27 -5.62 4.65
CA LEU A 678 -18.22 -4.98 3.84
C LEU A 678 -18.60 -4.89 2.36
N VAL A 679 -19.28 -5.90 1.79
CA VAL A 679 -19.79 -5.83 0.41
C VAL A 679 -20.82 -4.71 0.23
N ASN A 680 -21.69 -4.49 1.22
CA ASN A 680 -22.67 -3.40 1.17
C ASN A 680 -22.01 -2.02 1.29
N ILE A 681 -20.98 -1.87 2.12
CA ILE A 681 -20.21 -0.60 2.18
C ILE A 681 -19.53 -0.32 0.83
N MET A 682 -18.92 -1.34 0.21
CA MET A 682 -18.31 -1.20 -1.13
C MET A 682 -19.31 -0.85 -2.23
N ALA A 683 -20.60 -1.15 -2.07
CA ALA A 683 -21.63 -0.83 -3.05
C ALA A 683 -21.80 0.69 -3.22
N GLY A 684 -21.64 1.46 -2.13
CA GLY A 684 -21.77 2.91 -2.12
C GLY A 684 -20.45 3.68 -2.16
N ASN A 685 -19.32 3.03 -1.84
CA ASN A 685 -18.03 3.71 -1.72
C ASN A 685 -16.91 2.94 -2.45
N PRO A 686 -16.43 3.44 -3.60
CA PRO A 686 -15.42 2.74 -4.40
C PRO A 686 -14.03 2.79 -3.75
N MET A 687 -13.80 3.63 -2.74
CA MET A 687 -12.50 3.73 -2.07
C MET A 687 -12.23 2.52 -1.16
N ILE A 688 -13.27 1.79 -0.76
CA ILE A 688 -13.14 0.68 0.19
C ILE A 688 -12.48 -0.53 -0.48
N GLY A 689 -11.40 -0.97 0.13
CA GLY A 689 -10.52 -2.03 -0.35
C GLY A 689 -9.39 -1.55 -1.24
N TYR A 690 -9.44 -0.32 -1.77
CA TYR A 690 -8.42 0.23 -2.67
C TYR A 690 -7.27 0.88 -1.90
N GLU A 691 -6.05 0.61 -2.34
CA GLU A 691 -4.82 1.31 -1.96
C GLU A 691 -3.92 1.47 -3.20
N SER A 692 -3.24 2.62 -3.33
CA SER A 692 -2.59 3.02 -4.59
C SER A 692 -1.50 2.05 -5.08
N SER A 693 -0.74 1.41 -4.19
CA SER A 693 0.36 0.48 -4.53
C SER A 693 0.01 -1.01 -4.51
N ASN A 694 -1.18 -1.39 -4.04
CA ASN A 694 -1.68 -2.77 -3.96
C ASN A 694 -3.03 -2.98 -4.66
N HIS A 695 -3.59 -1.90 -5.21
CA HIS A 695 -4.92 -1.79 -5.81
C HIS A 695 -5.99 -2.26 -4.83
N TYR A 696 -7.01 -3.00 -5.29
CA TYR A 696 -8.01 -3.57 -4.39
C TYR A 696 -7.50 -4.82 -3.68
N PHE A 697 -7.40 -4.81 -2.35
CA PHE A 697 -7.08 -5.99 -1.53
C PHE A 697 -8.05 -7.15 -1.75
N TYR A 698 -9.33 -6.84 -1.97
CA TYR A 698 -10.41 -7.77 -2.26
C TYR A 698 -11.43 -7.13 -3.19
N THR A 699 -12.19 -7.96 -3.89
CA THR A 699 -13.36 -7.56 -4.68
C THR A 699 -14.65 -8.02 -4.00
N ARG A 700 -15.82 -7.52 -4.43
CA ARG A 700 -17.11 -8.04 -3.97
C ARG A 700 -17.22 -9.56 -4.18
N ALA A 701 -16.71 -10.07 -5.31
CA ALA A 701 -16.63 -11.51 -5.57
C ALA A 701 -15.71 -12.25 -4.59
N SER A 702 -14.58 -11.65 -4.19
CA SER A 702 -13.67 -12.25 -3.20
C SER A 702 -14.31 -12.35 -1.81
N LEU A 703 -15.11 -11.37 -1.41
CA LEU A 703 -15.85 -11.39 -0.14
C LEU A 703 -17.00 -12.42 -0.18
N LEU A 704 -17.67 -12.58 -1.32
CA LEU A 704 -18.63 -13.66 -1.52
C LEU A 704 -17.96 -15.04 -1.51
N GLU A 705 -16.73 -15.16 -2.06
CA GLU A 705 -15.95 -16.39 -1.95
C GLU A 705 -15.66 -16.73 -0.49
N LYS A 706 -15.27 -15.74 0.34
CA LYS A 706 -15.11 -15.94 1.78
C LYS A 706 -16.40 -16.40 2.43
N TYR A 707 -17.56 -15.83 2.08
CA TYR A 707 -18.86 -16.28 2.58
C TYR A 707 -19.08 -17.77 2.27
N VAL A 708 -18.83 -18.20 1.02
CA VAL A 708 -18.88 -19.61 0.60
C VAL A 708 -17.88 -20.47 1.39
N CYS A 709 -16.66 -19.96 1.61
CA CYS A 709 -15.63 -20.62 2.41
C CYS A 709 -16.09 -20.86 3.85
N CYS A 710 -16.70 -19.87 4.51
CA CYS A 710 -17.23 -20.03 5.86
C CYS A 710 -18.39 -21.03 5.93
N GLU A 711 -19.34 -21.00 4.98
CA GLU A 711 -20.43 -21.98 4.92
C GLU A 711 -19.90 -23.40 4.75
N TYR A 712 -18.93 -23.58 3.86
CA TYR A 712 -18.24 -24.86 3.70
C TYR A 712 -17.61 -25.34 5.01
N LEU A 713 -16.89 -24.47 5.71
CA LEU A 713 -16.27 -24.83 6.99
C LEU A 713 -17.30 -25.12 8.08
N ILE A 714 -18.41 -24.38 8.15
CA ILE A 714 -19.50 -24.64 9.11
C ILE A 714 -20.06 -26.04 8.89
N GLU A 715 -20.33 -26.43 7.64
CA GLU A 715 -20.79 -27.78 7.30
C GLU A 715 -19.76 -28.85 7.70
N ARG A 716 -18.46 -28.59 7.48
CA ARG A 716 -17.37 -29.50 7.85
C ARG A 716 -17.20 -29.67 9.36
N PHE A 717 -17.22 -28.59 10.14
CA PHE A 717 -17.03 -28.65 11.58
C PHE A 717 -18.27 -29.19 12.31
N LYS A 718 -19.49 -28.88 11.86
CA LYS A 718 -20.72 -29.52 12.39
C LYS A 718 -20.74 -31.02 12.13
N GLY A 719 -20.23 -31.47 10.98
CA GLY A 719 -20.14 -32.88 10.65
C GLY A 719 -19.18 -33.68 11.55
N ARG A 720 -18.20 -33.02 12.19
CA ARG A 720 -17.24 -33.67 13.10
C ARG A 720 -17.83 -33.97 14.48
N ASP A 721 -18.72 -33.11 14.98
CA ASP A 721 -19.41 -33.33 16.26
C ASP A 721 -20.47 -34.46 16.18
N GLY A 722 -20.83 -34.90 14.98
CA GLY A 722 -21.79 -35.99 14.74
C GLY A 722 -21.18 -37.40 14.65
N ASP A 723 -19.86 -37.54 14.52
CA ASP A 723 -19.17 -38.81 14.29
C ASP A 723 -18.61 -39.47 15.57
N GLU A 724 -18.83 -38.89 16.77
CA GLU A 724 -18.48 -39.54 18.06
C GLU A 724 -19.62 -40.38 18.68
N THR A 725 -20.76 -40.53 18.00
CA THR A 725 -21.86 -41.40 18.47
C THR A 725 -22.35 -42.36 17.39
N GLU A 726 -21.51 -43.26 16.90
CA GLU A 726 -21.93 -44.56 16.38
C GLU A 726 -20.72 -45.45 16.12
N TYR A 727 -20.30 -46.27 17.10
CA TYR A 727 -19.74 -47.62 16.91
C TYR A 727 -19.53 -48.28 18.30
N TYR A 728 -20.65 -48.67 18.92
CA TYR A 728 -20.70 -49.80 19.86
C TYR A 728 -22.11 -50.39 19.82
N VAL A 729 -22.35 -51.29 18.85
CA VAL A 729 -22.99 -52.60 19.08
C VAL A 729 -22.38 -53.58 18.09
#